data_AF-A0A3N4SVQ0-F1
#
_entry.id   AF-A0A3N4SVQ0-F1
#
_cell.length_a   1.000
_cell.length_b   1.000
_cell.length_c   1.000
_cell.angle_alpha   90.00
_cell.angle_beta   90.00
_cell.angle_gamma   90.00
#
_symmetry.space_group_name_H-M   'P 1'
#
loop_
_entity.id
_entity.type
_entity.pdbx_description
1 polymer ?
#
loop_
_entity_poly.entity_id
_entity_poly.type
_entity_poly.pdbx_seq_one_letter_code
_entity_poly.pdbx_strand_id
1 'polypeptide(L)'
;MRSLTHMDRRQLLKAAGAGAVTLGAGVGLYTWPATDGGASNTSAAPVSVKQAAAAAAKQAFLHIMAHPDDNLYFMNPDLEQSIRSGAPSVTVCLTGGESDGHNVRAHDPAAGTVPYDRKKYVRARMNGVRRAHALMATGDAESRWDVEAVSLIPGFQVEVQTLRAAPENQLVFLELVEARSLFVPKKDSLRGLWLGVADTLVTLPPTRTPVQERYEYTRDQLIDSLTAIMERVRPTVVRTLDPNAVHMAHKPPLHSRDPRLRGFHYHDHQDHTASAHFAQAALAQYWGREHSRPVAVESYLGYENAALPHNIDLKTAKRKGDLLSVYGWADHKDCGDEAGCGDRKLGGTALTGFSKNWTRSTYLRTPGSNSWLLPLKDNRLAAFAVLDGTARCWVETAPGSGAFGGPHDLAGEMLEGQLFALRHNDGRIQLFAARTVLPSGKRAHRRELMAAIQRGTGDKGVPVFGAWESLGAPDSAPVKSLEMGYPAAVAGKDGVAHVFVRNWDGGVSHRSSVRGGKWTDWRRVECLPGKYPQVVDGLDACMDSAGLIHLVAPNAKSVLHWVSTEPGELPRPVPAPGLPQPAGPVSVVPLADGGIRIAYRLPRTAQVLLADWERQRGGWQVIGKAEPIGGYGRVSAAAVGPQGRRTVLAGRDDEGMVRVAMADGGPGSWQTGKVQHTAAPAVARDANGRAVVAALGTDARLYTARQASGTDSRGPDAAFDAWSAADGR
;
A
#
# COMPACT_ATOMS: atom_id res chain seq x y z
N MET A 1 -12.10 -36.52 -18.46
CA MET A 1 -11.88 -37.49 -19.55
C MET A 1 -12.53 -36.96 -20.83
N ARG A 2 -11.76 -36.28 -21.69
CA ARG A 2 -11.86 -36.21 -23.17
C ARG A 2 -10.77 -35.24 -23.66
N SER A 3 -9.94 -35.77 -24.55
CA SER A 3 -8.73 -35.20 -25.12
C SER A 3 -9.04 -34.20 -26.24
N LEU A 4 -8.26 -33.13 -26.35
CA LEU A 4 -8.00 -32.43 -27.62
C LEU A 4 -6.52 -32.06 -27.67
N THR A 5 -5.79 -32.77 -28.54
CA THR A 5 -4.40 -32.57 -28.90
C THR A 5 -4.27 -31.73 -30.18
N HIS A 6 -3.13 -31.04 -30.28
CA HIS A 6 -2.48 -30.46 -31.47
C HIS A 6 -3.03 -29.16 -32.08
N MET A 7 -2.28 -28.07 -31.85
CA MET A 7 -2.09 -26.99 -32.83
C MET A 7 -0.61 -26.92 -33.24
N ASP A 8 -0.42 -26.71 -34.54
CA ASP A 8 0.77 -26.93 -35.34
C ASP A 8 1.86 -25.84 -35.18
N ARG A 9 3.12 -26.24 -35.35
CA ARG A 9 4.37 -25.51 -35.07
C ARG A 9 4.75 -24.45 -36.13
N ARG A 10 3.85 -24.08 -37.05
CA ARG A 10 4.16 -23.24 -38.24
C ARG A 10 3.75 -21.76 -38.18
N GLN A 11 3.20 -21.26 -37.07
CA GLN A 11 2.88 -19.82 -36.90
C GLN A 11 3.92 -19.02 -36.09
N LEU A 12 5.10 -19.57 -35.83
CA LEU A 12 6.10 -18.95 -34.95
C LEU A 12 7.21 -18.15 -35.65
N LEU A 13 7.18 -17.95 -36.97
CA LEU A 13 8.25 -17.26 -37.70
C LEU A 13 7.73 -16.49 -38.92
N LYS A 14 7.25 -15.25 -38.72
CA LYS A 14 7.40 -14.15 -39.70
C LYS A 14 7.52 -12.81 -38.97
N ALA A 15 8.65 -12.69 -38.29
CA ALA A 15 9.35 -11.42 -38.18
C ALA A 15 10.12 -11.16 -39.51
N ALA A 16 10.39 -9.88 -39.78
CA ALA A 16 11.41 -9.32 -40.68
C ALA A 16 11.00 -8.82 -42.08
N GLY A 17 11.44 -7.58 -42.39
CA GLY A 17 11.58 -6.95 -43.72
C GLY A 17 10.53 -5.85 -44.00
N ALA A 18 10.78 -4.52 -43.99
CA ALA A 18 11.81 -3.61 -44.52
C ALA A 18 11.56 -3.09 -45.97
N GLY A 19 11.66 -1.76 -46.16
CA GLY A 19 11.74 -1.01 -47.44
C GLY A 19 11.10 0.40 -47.34
N ALA A 20 11.83 1.50 -47.05
CA ALA A 20 12.58 2.45 -47.92
C ALA A 20 11.66 3.33 -48.82
N VAL A 21 11.63 4.68 -48.84
CA VAL A 21 12.65 5.70 -49.22
C VAL A 21 12.12 7.18 -49.05
N THR A 22 12.99 8.11 -48.55
CA THR A 22 13.17 9.62 -48.68
C THR A 22 11.99 10.62 -48.85
N LEU A 23 12.01 11.93 -48.53
CA LEU A 23 12.78 12.96 -47.78
C LEU A 23 11.92 14.26 -47.88
N GLY A 24 11.91 15.15 -46.88
CA GLY A 24 11.37 16.51 -47.05
C GLY A 24 11.11 17.25 -45.73
N ALA A 25 11.99 18.20 -45.40
CA ALA A 25 12.00 18.95 -44.16
C ALA A 25 11.03 20.15 -44.17
N GLY A 26 10.53 20.52 -42.98
CA GLY A 26 9.87 21.79 -42.74
C GLY A 26 9.77 22.06 -41.23
N VAL A 27 10.57 23.00 -40.72
CA VAL A 27 10.61 23.44 -39.31
C VAL A 27 9.48 24.45 -39.09
N GLY A 28 8.61 24.22 -38.09
CA GLY A 28 7.53 25.13 -37.72
C GLY A 28 7.29 25.13 -36.21
N LEU A 29 7.69 26.21 -35.55
CA LEU A 29 7.44 26.52 -34.14
C LEU A 29 5.99 26.99 -33.95
N TYR A 30 5.16 26.33 -33.12
CA TYR A 30 3.80 26.82 -32.81
C TYR A 30 3.27 26.48 -31.40
N THR A 31 2.61 27.49 -30.82
CA THR A 31 1.84 27.55 -29.56
C THR A 31 0.33 27.77 -29.83
N TRP A 32 -0.57 27.51 -28.86
CA TRP A 32 -2.04 27.69 -28.97
C TRP A 32 -2.60 28.94 -28.21
N PRO A 33 -3.71 29.59 -28.67
CA PRO A 33 -4.11 31.00 -28.37
C PRO A 33 -4.99 31.16 -27.08
N ALA A 34 -5.07 32.30 -26.35
CA ALA A 34 -5.20 33.70 -26.79
C ALA A 34 -4.74 34.78 -25.75
N THR A 35 -4.11 35.84 -26.32
CA THR A 35 -4.08 37.31 -26.05
C THR A 35 -3.57 37.96 -24.73
N ASP A 36 -2.46 38.70 -24.91
CA ASP A 36 -1.91 39.96 -24.34
C ASP A 36 -1.69 40.13 -22.82
N GLY A 37 -0.53 40.55 -22.30
CA GLY A 37 0.74 40.97 -22.89
C GLY A 37 1.76 41.35 -21.79
N GLY A 38 3.04 41.47 -22.16
CA GLY A 38 4.10 42.12 -21.36
C GLY A 38 5.30 41.23 -20.99
N ALA A 39 6.32 41.19 -21.86
CA ALA A 39 7.62 40.60 -21.56
C ALA A 39 8.52 41.59 -20.79
N SER A 40 9.16 41.13 -19.73
CA SER A 40 10.30 41.79 -19.09
C SER A 40 11.30 40.73 -18.65
N ASN A 41 12.49 40.74 -19.27
CA ASN A 41 13.66 39.99 -18.83
C ASN A 41 13.99 40.34 -17.39
N THR A 42 14.04 39.35 -16.48
CA THR A 42 14.89 39.38 -15.28
C THR A 42 14.94 38.00 -14.62
N SER A 43 16.15 37.55 -14.32
CA SER A 43 16.56 36.71 -13.19
C SER A 43 15.49 35.82 -12.53
N ALA A 44 15.68 34.50 -12.61
CA ALA A 44 14.88 33.47 -11.93
C ALA A 44 14.56 33.85 -10.47
N ALA A 45 13.27 34.08 -10.20
CA ALA A 45 12.70 34.21 -8.86
C ALA A 45 11.90 32.93 -8.55
N PRO A 46 11.80 32.52 -7.27
CA PRO A 46 11.13 31.28 -6.88
C PRO A 46 9.63 31.35 -7.19
N VAL A 47 9.09 30.27 -7.75
CA VAL A 47 7.64 30.11 -7.96
C VAL A 47 6.93 30.24 -6.60
N SER A 48 6.14 31.31 -6.46
CA SER A 48 5.36 31.62 -5.27
C SER A 48 4.17 30.66 -5.16
N VAL A 49 4.23 29.74 -4.21
CA VAL A 49 3.07 29.00 -3.70
C VAL A 49 2.16 29.99 -2.95
N LYS A 50 1.02 30.38 -3.53
CA LYS A 50 0.00 31.12 -2.77
C LYS A 50 -0.61 30.18 -1.72
N GLN A 51 -0.53 30.60 -0.45
CA GLN A 51 -1.03 29.86 0.72
C GLN A 51 -2.53 29.56 0.61
N ALA A 52 -2.88 28.30 0.40
CA ALA A 52 -4.19 27.75 0.74
C ALA A 52 -4.26 27.44 2.24
N ALA A 53 -5.43 27.69 2.83
CA ALA A 53 -5.75 27.83 4.25
C ALA A 53 -5.01 26.87 5.22
N ALA A 54 -4.72 27.37 6.43
CA ALA A 54 -3.91 26.75 7.50
C ALA A 54 -4.21 25.29 7.92
N ALA A 55 -5.25 24.64 7.36
CA ALA A 55 -5.48 23.20 7.45
C ALA A 55 -4.68 22.38 6.39
N ALA A 56 -4.51 22.90 5.17
CA ALA A 56 -3.71 22.31 4.09
C ALA A 56 -2.19 22.36 4.37
N ALA A 57 -1.76 23.23 5.29
CA ALA A 57 -0.36 23.38 5.68
C ALA A 57 0.23 22.14 6.42
N LYS A 58 -0.59 21.18 6.84
CA LYS A 58 -0.18 20.04 7.68
C LYS A 58 -0.07 18.71 6.95
N GLN A 59 -0.57 18.58 5.72
CA GLN A 59 -0.49 17.35 4.93
C GLN A 59 0.14 17.61 3.56
N ALA A 60 0.82 16.61 3.00
CA ALA A 60 1.30 16.64 1.62
C ALA A 60 1.48 15.20 1.13
N PHE A 61 0.99 14.93 -0.07
CA PHE A 61 0.96 13.61 -0.67
C PHE A 61 1.89 13.55 -1.88
N LEU A 62 2.68 12.49 -1.95
CA LEU A 62 3.47 12.15 -3.12
C LEU A 62 3.09 10.73 -3.56
N HIS A 63 2.72 10.57 -4.83
CA HIS A 63 2.33 9.29 -5.43
C HIS A 63 3.33 8.94 -6.53
N ILE A 64 4.14 7.90 -6.36
CA ILE A 64 5.15 7.47 -7.34
C ILE A 64 4.64 6.21 -8.03
N MET A 65 4.49 6.26 -9.35
CA MET A 65 3.96 5.17 -10.18
C MET A 65 4.81 4.91 -11.42
N ALA A 66 4.69 3.71 -12.00
CA ALA A 66 5.43 3.34 -13.19
C ALA A 66 4.77 3.89 -14.45
N HIS A 67 3.46 3.74 -14.58
CA HIS A 67 2.67 4.09 -15.77
C HIS A 67 1.48 5.03 -15.45
N PRO A 68 0.96 5.78 -16.44
CA PRO A 68 -0.12 6.76 -16.24
C PRO A 68 -1.45 6.25 -15.65
N ASP A 69 -1.73 4.94 -15.70
CA ASP A 69 -2.98 4.33 -15.22
C ASP A 69 -2.89 3.72 -13.81
N ASP A 70 -1.68 3.51 -13.30
CA ASP A 70 -1.43 2.73 -12.10
C ASP A 70 -2.09 3.32 -10.85
N ASN A 71 -2.06 4.64 -10.68
CA ASN A 71 -2.69 5.30 -9.54
C ASN A 71 -4.23 5.19 -9.57
N LEU A 72 -4.83 5.17 -10.77
CA LEU A 72 -6.27 5.01 -10.97
C LEU A 72 -6.72 3.58 -10.66
N TYR A 73 -5.90 2.59 -11.01
CA TYR A 73 -6.18 1.18 -10.72
C TYR A 73 -5.88 0.80 -9.27
N PHE A 74 -4.72 1.16 -8.74
CA PHE A 74 -4.18 0.52 -7.53
C PHE A 74 -4.26 1.42 -6.31
N MET A 75 -4.05 2.73 -6.45
CA MET A 75 -4.03 3.68 -5.33
C MET A 75 -5.40 4.31 -5.03
N ASN A 76 -6.35 4.32 -5.98
CA ASN A 76 -7.71 4.78 -5.72
C ASN A 76 -8.50 3.78 -4.86
N PRO A 77 -9.25 4.25 -3.84
CA PRO A 77 -9.76 5.62 -3.66
C PRO A 77 -8.86 6.60 -2.87
N ASP A 78 -7.75 6.15 -2.29
CA ASP A 78 -6.90 7.04 -1.46
C ASP A 78 -6.32 8.21 -2.26
N LEU A 79 -6.05 8.02 -3.55
CA LEU A 79 -5.65 9.09 -4.47
C LEU A 79 -6.72 10.19 -4.55
N GLU A 80 -7.97 9.84 -4.86
CA GLU A 80 -9.07 10.80 -4.92
C GLU A 80 -9.31 11.48 -3.56
N GLN A 81 -9.20 10.74 -2.45
CA GLN A 81 -9.31 11.29 -1.10
C GLN A 81 -8.22 12.33 -0.81
N SER A 82 -6.97 12.07 -1.21
CA SER A 82 -5.86 13.01 -1.07
C SER A 82 -6.08 14.28 -1.89
N ILE A 83 -6.53 14.15 -3.14
CA ILE A 83 -6.82 15.31 -4.00
C ILE A 83 -7.95 16.16 -3.41
N ARG A 84 -9.04 15.52 -2.95
CA ARG A 84 -10.19 16.23 -2.37
C ARG A 84 -9.92 16.84 -0.99
N SER A 85 -8.83 16.46 -0.34
CA SER A 85 -8.42 17.08 0.93
C SER A 85 -7.99 18.54 0.77
N GLY A 86 -7.64 18.97 -0.45
CA GLY A 86 -7.07 20.29 -0.74
C GLY A 86 -5.61 20.45 -0.28
N ALA A 87 -4.98 19.39 0.22
CA ALA A 87 -3.55 19.37 0.50
C ALA A 87 -2.72 19.20 -0.79
N PRO A 88 -1.46 19.66 -0.84
CA PRO A 88 -0.54 19.35 -1.92
C PRO A 88 -0.54 17.85 -2.25
N SER A 89 -0.80 17.51 -3.50
CA SER A 89 -0.90 16.15 -4.02
C SER A 89 -0.17 16.05 -5.36
N VAL A 90 1.03 15.47 -5.33
CA VAL A 90 1.90 15.36 -6.49
C VAL A 90 1.97 13.89 -6.94
N THR A 91 1.63 13.63 -8.20
CA THR A 91 1.77 12.31 -8.81
C THR A 91 2.94 12.29 -9.78
N VAL A 92 3.92 11.42 -9.53
CA VAL A 92 5.11 11.21 -10.36
C VAL A 92 4.95 9.93 -11.16
N CYS A 93 5.02 10.03 -12.49
CA CYS A 93 5.02 8.91 -13.41
C CYS A 93 6.43 8.70 -13.98
N LEU A 94 7.02 7.53 -13.73
CA LEU A 94 8.41 7.28 -14.14
C LEU A 94 8.52 7.02 -15.65
N THR A 95 7.62 6.22 -16.21
CA THR A 95 7.67 5.83 -17.63
C THR A 95 6.49 6.40 -18.42
N GLY A 96 6.64 6.45 -19.76
CA GLY A 96 5.54 6.82 -20.65
C GLY A 96 4.46 5.74 -20.80
N GLY A 97 4.78 4.49 -20.44
CA GLY A 97 3.89 3.35 -20.66
C GLY A 97 3.56 3.15 -22.15
N GLU A 98 4.57 3.29 -23.01
CA GLU A 98 4.37 3.40 -24.45
C GLU A 98 3.98 2.08 -25.13
N SER A 99 4.10 0.94 -24.44
CA SER A 99 3.65 -0.37 -24.92
C SER A 99 4.04 -0.65 -26.40
N ASP A 100 3.08 -1.07 -27.22
CA ASP A 100 3.21 -1.21 -28.68
C ASP A 100 2.97 0.08 -29.48
N GLY A 101 2.72 1.24 -28.87
CA GLY A 101 2.51 2.52 -29.56
C GLY A 101 1.22 2.67 -30.37
N HIS A 102 0.29 1.70 -30.36
CA HIS A 102 -1.01 1.82 -31.05
C HIS A 102 -2.09 2.30 -30.06
N ASN A 103 -2.64 3.50 -30.24
CA ASN A 103 -3.74 4.01 -29.40
C ASN A 103 -5.11 3.44 -29.82
N VAL A 104 -5.25 2.12 -29.74
CA VAL A 104 -6.46 1.38 -30.12
C VAL A 104 -6.40 -0.03 -29.52
N ARG A 105 -7.55 -0.64 -29.24
CA ARG A 105 -7.60 -2.02 -28.77
C ARG A 105 -7.10 -2.98 -29.85
N ALA A 106 -6.40 -4.03 -29.43
CA ALA A 106 -5.82 -5.03 -30.34
C ALA A 106 -6.87 -5.74 -31.24
N HIS A 107 -8.13 -5.82 -30.80
CA HIS A 107 -9.23 -6.45 -31.56
C HIS A 107 -10.24 -5.45 -32.08
N ASP A 108 -9.93 -4.15 -32.06
CA ASP A 108 -10.77 -3.15 -32.69
C ASP A 108 -10.72 -3.31 -34.22
N PRO A 109 -11.84 -3.22 -34.95
CA PRO A 109 -11.84 -3.21 -36.42
C PRO A 109 -10.93 -2.13 -37.03
N ALA A 110 -10.75 -1.01 -36.32
CA ALA A 110 -9.86 0.08 -36.74
C ALA A 110 -8.38 -0.15 -36.37
N ALA A 111 -8.02 -1.27 -35.75
CA ALA A 111 -6.63 -1.51 -35.31
C ALA A 111 -5.62 -1.42 -36.46
N GLY A 112 -6.01 -1.85 -37.67
CA GLY A 112 -5.16 -1.76 -38.87
C GLY A 112 -5.01 -0.35 -39.46
N THR A 113 -5.80 0.63 -39.01
CA THR A 113 -5.79 2.01 -39.54
C THR A 113 -5.14 3.01 -38.59
N VAL A 114 -4.96 2.66 -37.31
CA VAL A 114 -4.29 3.52 -36.33
C VAL A 114 -2.78 3.34 -36.42
N PRO A 115 -2.02 4.38 -36.80
CA PRO A 115 -0.58 4.27 -36.98
C PRO A 115 0.10 3.93 -35.66
N TYR A 116 1.20 3.20 -35.78
CA TYR A 116 2.15 3.00 -34.70
C TYR A 116 2.85 4.34 -34.41
N ASP A 117 2.63 4.90 -33.22
CA ASP A 117 3.35 6.10 -32.77
C ASP A 117 3.41 6.12 -31.24
N ARG A 118 4.54 5.67 -30.70
CA ARG A 118 4.77 5.65 -29.25
C ARG A 118 4.72 7.04 -28.62
N LYS A 119 5.24 8.07 -29.29
CA LYS A 119 5.27 9.43 -28.72
C LYS A 119 3.86 10.01 -28.61
N LYS A 120 3.03 9.81 -29.63
CA LYS A 120 1.61 10.18 -29.58
C LYS A 120 0.84 9.32 -28.58
N TYR A 121 1.09 8.01 -28.51
CA TYR A 121 0.40 7.16 -27.55
C TYR A 121 0.70 7.58 -26.10
N VAL A 122 1.96 7.83 -25.75
CA VAL A 122 2.34 8.35 -24.41
C VAL A 122 1.63 9.67 -24.12
N ARG A 123 1.64 10.64 -25.06
CA ARG A 123 0.91 11.92 -24.87
C ARG A 123 -0.58 11.69 -24.65
N ALA A 124 -1.21 10.78 -25.37
CA ALA A 124 -2.62 10.45 -25.19
C ALA A 124 -2.91 9.92 -23.77
N ARG A 125 -2.06 9.03 -23.26
CA ARG A 125 -2.16 8.51 -21.89
C ARG A 125 -1.98 9.62 -20.84
N MET A 126 -1.00 10.52 -21.05
CA MET A 126 -0.79 11.70 -20.21
C MET A 126 -2.03 12.61 -20.18
N ASN A 127 -2.65 12.85 -21.34
CA ASN A 127 -3.90 13.61 -21.45
C ASN A 127 -5.05 12.92 -20.68
N GLY A 128 -5.17 11.60 -20.78
CA GLY A 128 -6.18 10.82 -20.05
C GLY A 128 -6.04 10.93 -18.53
N VAL A 129 -4.82 10.77 -18.00
CA VAL A 129 -4.58 10.85 -16.55
C VAL A 129 -4.82 12.27 -16.04
N ARG A 130 -4.41 13.29 -16.81
CA ARG A 130 -4.68 14.70 -16.54
C ARG A 130 -6.17 15.00 -16.41
N ARG A 131 -6.99 14.50 -17.35
CA ARG A 131 -8.46 14.64 -17.31
C ARG A 131 -9.08 13.93 -16.10
N ALA A 132 -8.61 12.72 -15.78
CA ALA A 132 -9.10 11.98 -14.61
C ALA A 132 -8.77 12.71 -13.29
N HIS A 133 -7.57 13.29 -13.17
CA HIS A 133 -7.18 14.11 -12.02
C HIS A 133 -7.98 15.40 -11.90
N ALA A 134 -8.20 16.09 -13.01
CA ALA A 134 -9.08 17.26 -13.06
C ALA A 134 -10.49 16.92 -12.56
N LEU A 135 -11.07 15.81 -13.03
CA LEU A 135 -12.37 15.34 -12.56
C LEU A 135 -12.42 15.02 -11.06
N MET A 136 -11.33 14.46 -10.48
CA MET A 136 -11.25 14.21 -9.04
C MET A 136 -11.19 15.50 -8.22
N ALA A 137 -10.46 16.51 -8.71
CA ALA A 137 -10.22 17.77 -8.02
C ALA A 137 -11.36 18.77 -8.13
N THR A 138 -11.91 18.96 -9.32
CA THR A 138 -12.84 20.06 -9.62
C THR A 138 -14.24 19.59 -10.02
N GLY A 139 -14.41 18.29 -10.28
CA GLY A 139 -15.63 17.76 -10.91
C GLY A 139 -15.70 17.99 -12.42
N ASP A 140 -14.70 18.65 -13.03
CA ASP A 140 -14.64 18.93 -14.46
C ASP A 140 -13.33 18.40 -15.07
N ALA A 141 -13.47 17.37 -15.91
CA ALA A 141 -12.35 16.73 -16.61
C ALA A 141 -11.60 17.67 -17.59
N GLU A 142 -12.22 18.77 -18.00
CA GLU A 142 -11.66 19.72 -18.97
C GLU A 142 -10.98 20.93 -18.30
N SER A 143 -10.83 20.90 -16.97
CA SER A 143 -10.11 21.93 -16.24
C SER A 143 -8.69 22.12 -16.79
N ARG A 144 -8.27 23.38 -16.93
CA ARG A 144 -7.01 23.74 -17.60
C ARG A 144 -5.78 23.46 -16.74
N TRP A 145 -4.68 23.12 -17.42
CA TRP A 145 -3.38 22.85 -16.80
C TRP A 145 -2.30 23.76 -17.38
N ASP A 146 -1.38 24.18 -16.53
CA ASP A 146 -0.09 24.72 -16.94
C ASP A 146 0.90 23.58 -17.15
N VAL A 147 1.70 23.64 -18.21
CA VAL A 147 2.64 22.59 -18.58
C VAL A 147 4.01 23.22 -18.82
N GLU A 148 5.02 22.77 -18.10
CA GLU A 148 6.36 23.35 -18.14
C GLU A 148 7.46 22.29 -18.02
N ALA A 149 8.64 22.59 -18.57
CA ALA A 149 9.83 21.80 -18.36
C ALA A 149 10.57 22.31 -17.12
N VAL A 150 10.75 21.43 -16.13
CA VAL A 150 11.40 21.78 -14.86
C VAL A 150 12.67 20.96 -14.70
N SER A 151 13.79 21.63 -14.38
CA SER A 151 15.02 20.91 -14.03
C SER A 151 14.90 20.34 -12.61
N LEU A 152 15.05 19.03 -12.44
CA LEU A 152 15.06 18.37 -11.12
C LEU A 152 16.46 18.41 -10.51
N ILE A 153 17.42 17.93 -11.29
CA ILE A 153 18.86 17.91 -11.00
C ILE A 153 19.62 18.52 -12.20
N PRO A 154 20.89 18.94 -12.05
CA PRO A 154 21.65 19.54 -13.14
C PRO A 154 21.66 18.67 -14.40
N GLY A 155 21.23 19.23 -15.53
CA GLY A 155 21.23 18.54 -16.83
C GLY A 155 20.07 17.55 -17.04
N PHE A 156 19.06 17.52 -16.17
CA PHE A 156 17.87 16.68 -16.34
C PHE A 156 16.58 17.46 -16.09
N GLN A 157 15.69 17.44 -17.08
CA GLN A 157 14.37 18.06 -17.02
C GLN A 157 13.26 17.01 -17.03
N VAL A 158 12.13 17.39 -16.44
CA VAL A 158 10.87 16.64 -16.46
C VAL A 158 9.73 17.56 -16.89
N GLU A 159 8.67 16.99 -17.43
CA GLU A 159 7.43 17.72 -17.67
C GLU A 159 6.63 17.78 -16.37
N VAL A 160 6.31 19.00 -15.90
CA VAL A 160 5.42 19.24 -14.77
C VAL A 160 4.13 19.83 -15.31
N GLN A 161 3.00 19.25 -14.92
CA GLN A 161 1.66 19.75 -15.21
C GLN A 161 0.99 20.18 -13.90
N THR A 162 0.54 21.43 -13.81
CA THR A 162 -0.16 21.98 -12.63
C THR A 162 -1.60 22.35 -12.97
N LEU A 163 -2.57 21.87 -12.19
CA LEU A 163 -3.98 22.13 -12.43
C LEU A 163 -4.33 23.57 -12.01
N ARG A 164 -4.73 24.43 -12.96
CA ARG A 164 -4.94 25.87 -12.67
C ARG A 164 -6.00 26.14 -11.60
N ALA A 165 -7.08 25.35 -11.62
CA ALA A 165 -8.20 25.52 -10.70
C ALA A 165 -7.96 24.91 -9.31
N ALA A 166 -6.92 24.07 -9.17
CA ALA A 166 -6.53 23.39 -7.95
C ALA A 166 -5.00 23.14 -7.98
N PRO A 167 -4.17 24.20 -7.86
CA PRO A 167 -2.73 24.14 -8.11
C PRO A 167 -1.96 23.24 -7.13
N GLU A 168 -2.60 22.83 -6.04
CA GLU A 168 -2.13 21.77 -5.15
C GLU A 168 -2.04 20.39 -5.83
N ASN A 169 -2.75 20.17 -6.95
CA ASN A 169 -2.67 18.94 -7.75
C ASN A 169 -1.67 19.11 -8.90
N GLN A 170 -0.59 18.32 -8.87
CA GLN A 170 0.46 18.33 -9.89
C GLN A 170 0.77 16.92 -10.40
N LEU A 171 1.07 16.84 -11.70
CA LEU A 171 1.58 15.63 -12.35
C LEU A 171 3.03 15.88 -12.81
N VAL A 172 3.93 14.94 -12.55
CA VAL A 172 5.34 15.00 -12.96
C VAL A 172 5.65 13.79 -13.82
N PHE A 173 6.14 14.00 -15.03
CA PHE A 173 6.48 12.93 -15.97
C PHE A 173 7.97 12.92 -16.25
N LEU A 174 8.64 11.81 -15.91
CA LEU A 174 10.06 11.61 -16.21
C LEU A 174 10.29 11.07 -17.63
N GLU A 175 9.24 10.52 -18.25
CA GLU A 175 9.24 10.09 -19.65
C GLU A 175 10.24 8.95 -19.96
N LEU A 176 10.63 8.12 -18.99
CA LEU A 176 11.50 6.96 -19.24
C LEU A 176 10.80 5.92 -20.12
N VAL A 177 11.58 5.16 -20.89
CA VAL A 177 11.02 4.03 -21.67
C VAL A 177 10.54 2.89 -20.76
N GLU A 178 9.39 2.33 -21.11
CA GLU A 178 8.80 1.15 -20.48
C GLU A 178 9.54 -0.14 -20.90
N ALA A 179 9.44 -1.18 -20.08
CA ALA A 179 9.80 -2.53 -20.51
C ALA A 179 9.01 -3.00 -21.74
N ARG A 180 7.80 -2.49 -22.00
CA ARG A 180 6.92 -2.91 -23.11
C ARG A 180 6.60 -4.41 -23.05
N SER A 181 6.63 -4.99 -21.85
CA SER A 181 6.29 -6.39 -21.62
C SER A 181 5.96 -6.64 -20.16
N LEU A 182 4.79 -7.23 -19.94
CA LEU A 182 4.33 -7.68 -18.63
C LEU A 182 5.27 -8.72 -18.01
N PHE A 183 5.67 -9.72 -18.81
CA PHE A 183 6.29 -10.94 -18.28
C PHE A 183 7.70 -11.21 -18.79
N VAL A 184 8.07 -10.68 -19.97
CA VAL A 184 9.40 -10.94 -20.53
C VAL A 184 10.37 -9.92 -19.96
N PRO A 185 11.42 -10.34 -19.26
CA PRO A 185 12.37 -9.41 -18.67
C PRO A 185 13.10 -8.66 -19.77
N LYS A 186 13.20 -7.34 -19.63
CA LYS A 186 13.90 -6.48 -20.60
C LYS A 186 15.11 -5.81 -19.96
N LYS A 187 16.12 -5.56 -20.81
CA LYS A 187 17.30 -4.78 -20.43
C LYS A 187 16.97 -3.28 -20.37
N ASP A 188 16.34 -2.75 -21.42
CA ASP A 188 15.95 -1.35 -21.47
C ASP A 188 14.61 -1.19 -20.75
N SER A 189 14.65 -1.12 -19.43
CA SER A 189 13.51 -0.96 -18.52
C SER A 189 13.96 -0.47 -17.14
N LEU A 190 13.02 -0.07 -16.28
CA LEU A 190 13.33 0.25 -14.88
C LEU A 190 13.97 -0.94 -14.17
N ARG A 191 13.47 -2.16 -14.42
CA ARG A 191 14.06 -3.40 -13.86
C ARG A 191 15.50 -3.59 -14.33
N GLY A 192 15.78 -3.38 -15.61
CA GLY A 192 17.14 -3.52 -16.15
C GLY A 192 18.11 -2.49 -15.59
N LEU A 193 17.67 -1.24 -15.42
CA LEU A 193 18.44 -0.17 -14.76
C LEU A 193 18.73 -0.51 -13.29
N TRP A 194 17.71 -0.94 -12.55
CA TRP A 194 17.85 -1.30 -11.13
C TRP A 194 18.85 -2.44 -10.90
N LEU A 195 18.79 -3.47 -11.75
CA LEU A 195 19.67 -4.64 -11.68
C LEU A 195 21.07 -4.39 -12.28
N GLY A 196 21.34 -3.18 -12.79
CA GLY A 196 22.60 -2.81 -13.45
C GLY A 196 22.84 -3.52 -14.79
N VAL A 197 21.77 -4.03 -15.42
CA VAL A 197 21.84 -4.68 -16.74
C VAL A 197 21.91 -3.65 -17.85
N ALA A 198 21.25 -2.52 -17.65
CA ALA A 198 21.47 -1.29 -18.39
C ALA A 198 22.17 -0.29 -17.46
N ASP A 199 23.24 0.35 -17.95
CA ASP A 199 23.95 1.39 -17.20
C ASP A 199 23.13 2.69 -17.16
N THR A 200 22.39 2.96 -18.24
CA THR A 200 21.46 4.08 -18.36
C THR A 200 20.10 3.63 -18.90
N LEU A 201 19.05 4.40 -18.60
CA LEU A 201 17.72 4.28 -19.18
C LEU A 201 17.34 5.60 -19.85
N VAL A 202 16.96 5.49 -21.12
CA VAL A 202 16.66 6.64 -21.98
C VAL A 202 15.24 7.17 -21.76
N THR A 203 15.05 8.48 -21.95
CA THR A 203 13.70 9.05 -22.09
C THR A 203 13.15 8.87 -23.52
N LEU A 204 11.83 8.86 -23.61
CA LEU A 204 11.03 8.95 -24.82
C LEU A 204 10.17 10.22 -24.73
N PRO A 205 10.69 11.37 -25.19
CA PRO A 205 9.93 12.63 -25.19
C PRO A 205 8.64 12.49 -26.00
N PRO A 206 7.45 12.60 -25.36
CA PRO A 206 6.16 12.46 -26.01
C PRO A 206 5.87 13.69 -26.88
N THR A 207 4.98 13.54 -27.87
CA THR A 207 4.59 14.66 -28.75
C THR A 207 4.10 15.83 -27.90
N ARG A 208 4.47 17.08 -28.24
CA ARG A 208 4.10 18.30 -27.50
C ARG A 208 4.63 18.42 -26.04
N THR A 209 5.64 17.64 -25.64
CA THR A 209 6.34 17.91 -24.36
C THR A 209 7.11 19.24 -24.42
N PRO A 210 7.15 20.04 -23.35
CA PRO A 210 8.06 21.18 -23.28
C PRO A 210 9.53 20.73 -23.16
N VAL A 211 9.79 19.47 -22.76
CA VAL A 211 11.14 18.91 -22.63
C VAL A 211 11.71 18.58 -24.02
N GLN A 212 12.55 19.47 -24.56
CA GLN A 212 13.08 19.32 -25.93
C GLN A 212 14.21 18.29 -26.06
N GLU A 213 14.91 18.03 -24.96
CA GLU A 213 16.08 17.14 -24.93
C GLU A 213 15.70 15.70 -24.58
N ARG A 214 16.53 14.76 -25.04
CA ARG A 214 16.46 13.36 -24.62
C ARG A 214 17.53 13.10 -23.57
N TYR A 215 17.14 12.50 -22.46
CA TYR A 215 18.04 12.21 -21.35
C TYR A 215 18.34 10.72 -21.23
N GLU A 216 19.48 10.39 -20.64
CA GLU A 216 19.86 9.05 -20.25
C GLU A 216 20.14 9.03 -18.75
N TYR A 217 19.25 8.39 -17.99
CA TYR A 217 19.36 8.34 -16.54
C TYR A 217 20.17 7.13 -16.12
N THR A 218 21.24 7.35 -15.35
CA THR A 218 21.80 6.27 -14.53
C THR A 218 20.86 5.93 -13.38
N ARG A 219 21.14 4.81 -12.70
CA ARG A 219 20.42 4.42 -11.49
C ARG A 219 20.45 5.54 -10.44
N ASP A 220 21.62 6.13 -10.19
CA ASP A 220 21.79 7.15 -9.14
C ASP A 220 21.10 8.46 -9.52
N GLN A 221 21.17 8.88 -10.79
CA GLN A 221 20.47 10.08 -11.27
C GLN A 221 18.94 9.97 -11.15
N LEU A 222 18.38 8.78 -11.37
CA LEU A 222 16.96 8.55 -11.15
C LEU A 222 16.60 8.62 -9.65
N ILE A 223 17.43 8.06 -8.78
CA ILE A 223 17.25 8.16 -7.32
C ILE A 223 17.32 9.63 -6.89
N ASP A 224 18.36 10.36 -7.30
CA ASP A 224 18.56 11.77 -6.98
C ASP A 224 17.40 12.65 -7.47
N SER A 225 16.85 12.36 -8.65
CA SER A 225 15.68 13.07 -9.19
C SER A 225 14.43 12.86 -8.34
N LEU A 226 14.18 11.63 -7.88
CA LEU A 226 13.06 11.34 -6.99
C LEU A 226 13.26 11.96 -5.60
N THR A 227 14.49 11.96 -5.08
CA THR A 227 14.83 12.66 -3.83
C THR A 227 14.62 14.17 -3.98
N ALA A 228 15.02 14.78 -5.09
CA ALA A 228 14.76 16.20 -5.36
C ALA A 228 13.27 16.54 -5.41
N ILE A 229 12.42 15.63 -5.92
CA ILE A 229 10.96 15.78 -5.84
C ILE A 229 10.50 15.72 -4.38
N MET A 230 10.98 14.77 -3.58
CA MET A 230 10.61 14.66 -2.15
C MET A 230 11.01 15.93 -1.37
N GLU A 231 12.18 16.52 -1.65
CA GLU A 231 12.63 17.77 -1.05
C GLU A 231 11.75 18.97 -1.41
N ARG A 232 11.21 19.00 -2.63
CA ARG A 232 10.26 20.04 -3.06
C ARG A 232 8.90 19.87 -2.41
N VAL A 233 8.37 18.64 -2.42
CA VAL A 233 7.02 18.33 -1.93
C VAL A 233 6.94 18.33 -0.41
N ARG A 234 8.01 17.90 0.28
CA ARG A 234 8.05 17.65 1.73
C ARG A 234 6.81 16.85 2.20
N PRO A 235 6.63 15.62 1.65
CA PRO A 235 5.43 14.84 1.88
C PRO A 235 5.29 14.43 3.35
N THR A 236 4.06 14.23 3.81
CA THR A 236 3.75 13.46 5.02
C THR A 236 3.35 12.03 4.70
N VAL A 237 2.90 11.79 3.46
CA VAL A 237 2.60 10.45 2.95
C VAL A 237 3.23 10.26 1.57
N VAL A 238 4.01 9.19 1.41
CA VAL A 238 4.48 8.71 0.11
C VAL A 238 3.79 7.42 -0.23
N ARG A 239 3.14 7.38 -1.40
CA ARG A 239 2.50 6.18 -1.96
C ARG A 239 3.30 5.66 -3.14
N THR A 240 3.49 4.36 -3.20
CA THR A 240 4.20 3.70 -4.31
C THR A 240 3.54 2.36 -4.67
N LEU A 241 3.99 1.75 -5.76
CA LEU A 241 3.59 0.40 -6.16
C LEU A 241 4.29 -0.67 -5.33
N ASP A 242 4.13 -1.93 -5.71
CA ASP A 242 4.50 -3.08 -4.90
C ASP A 242 6.01 -3.43 -4.98
N PRO A 243 6.81 -3.23 -3.92
CA PRO A 243 8.21 -3.62 -3.92
C PRO A 243 8.42 -5.15 -3.77
N ASN A 244 7.37 -5.89 -3.40
CA ASN A 244 7.43 -7.26 -2.91
C ASN A 244 6.41 -8.16 -3.66
N ALA A 245 6.36 -8.03 -4.98
CA ALA A 245 5.43 -8.76 -5.83
C ALA A 245 5.50 -10.28 -5.62
N VAL A 246 4.35 -10.94 -5.65
CA VAL A 246 4.24 -12.40 -5.47
C VAL A 246 4.50 -13.14 -6.78
N HIS A 247 5.33 -14.17 -6.71
CA HIS A 247 5.63 -15.02 -7.86
C HIS A 247 4.45 -15.92 -8.25
N MET A 248 4.35 -16.23 -9.54
CA MET A 248 3.42 -17.21 -10.08
C MET A 248 4.02 -18.61 -9.96
N ALA A 249 3.76 -19.31 -8.84
CA ALA A 249 4.35 -20.63 -8.53
C ALA A 249 4.22 -21.70 -9.63
N HIS A 250 3.19 -21.62 -10.49
CA HIS A 250 2.96 -22.58 -11.58
C HIS A 250 3.70 -22.25 -12.89
N LYS A 251 4.41 -21.12 -12.97
CA LYS A 251 5.16 -20.73 -14.17
C LYS A 251 6.62 -21.16 -14.05
N PRO A 252 7.23 -21.67 -15.15
CA PRO A 252 8.65 -22.01 -15.15
C PRO A 252 9.50 -20.73 -14.97
N PRO A 253 10.73 -20.82 -14.45
CA PRO A 253 11.60 -19.65 -14.32
C PRO A 253 11.83 -18.89 -15.64
N LEU A 254 12.01 -17.58 -15.52
CA LEU A 254 12.34 -16.71 -16.65
C LEU A 254 13.76 -16.99 -17.16
N HIS A 255 13.85 -17.20 -18.48
CA HIS A 255 15.11 -17.33 -19.18
C HIS A 255 15.53 -15.99 -19.80
N SER A 256 16.81 -15.65 -19.64
CA SER A 256 17.44 -14.51 -20.30
C SER A 256 18.92 -14.81 -20.58
N ARG A 257 19.45 -14.19 -21.65
CA ARG A 257 20.88 -14.25 -21.99
C ARG A 257 21.71 -13.62 -20.88
N ASP A 258 21.27 -12.48 -20.33
CA ASP A 258 21.89 -11.89 -19.15
C ASP A 258 21.42 -12.62 -17.88
N PRO A 259 22.34 -13.22 -17.09
CA PRO A 259 21.97 -13.97 -15.89
C PRO A 259 21.26 -13.13 -14.83
N ARG A 260 21.50 -11.81 -14.76
CA ARG A 260 20.86 -10.92 -13.79
C ARG A 260 19.38 -10.69 -14.08
N LEU A 261 18.96 -10.83 -15.35
CA LEU A 261 17.56 -10.71 -15.74
C LEU A 261 16.76 -12.00 -15.52
N ARG A 262 17.42 -13.15 -15.26
CA ARG A 262 16.76 -14.42 -14.93
C ARG A 262 16.00 -14.29 -13.61
N GLY A 263 15.05 -15.18 -13.36
CA GLY A 263 14.25 -15.14 -12.12
C GLY A 263 12.92 -15.86 -12.25
N PHE A 264 11.89 -15.34 -11.58
CA PHE A 264 10.55 -15.92 -11.56
C PHE A 264 9.57 -15.02 -12.33
N HIS A 265 8.46 -15.61 -12.78
CA HIS A 265 7.31 -14.80 -13.19
C HIS A 265 6.62 -14.27 -11.95
N TYR A 266 6.28 -12.99 -11.96
CA TYR A 266 5.52 -12.34 -10.90
C TYR A 266 4.13 -11.99 -11.40
N HIS A 267 3.16 -11.97 -10.49
CA HIS A 267 1.81 -11.51 -10.80
C HIS A 267 1.80 -10.06 -11.31
N ASP A 268 2.75 -9.24 -10.85
CA ASP A 268 2.83 -7.81 -11.15
C ASP A 268 3.74 -7.47 -12.35
N HIS A 269 3.61 -6.25 -12.87
CA HIS A 269 4.47 -5.73 -13.93
C HIS A 269 5.90 -5.47 -13.40
N GLN A 270 6.92 -5.80 -14.19
CA GLN A 270 8.32 -5.61 -13.78
C GLN A 270 8.68 -4.15 -13.44
N ASP A 271 8.07 -3.19 -14.14
CA ASP A 271 8.28 -1.76 -13.88
C ASP A 271 7.55 -1.28 -12.62
N HIS A 272 6.45 -1.92 -12.18
CA HIS A 272 5.80 -1.56 -10.90
C HIS A 272 6.73 -1.86 -9.72
N THR A 273 7.32 -3.05 -9.72
CA THR A 273 8.25 -3.46 -8.68
C THR A 273 9.53 -2.63 -8.72
N ALA A 274 10.08 -2.39 -9.91
CA ALA A 274 11.28 -1.57 -10.04
C ALA A 274 11.02 -0.10 -9.64
N SER A 275 9.87 0.49 -10.00
CA SER A 275 9.52 1.84 -9.55
C SER A 275 9.43 1.94 -8.03
N ALA A 276 8.88 0.92 -7.38
CA ALA A 276 8.83 0.86 -5.92
C ALA A 276 10.22 0.74 -5.29
N HIS A 277 11.15 0.00 -5.91
CA HIS A 277 12.54 -0.07 -5.45
C HIS A 277 13.27 1.27 -5.58
N PHE A 278 13.05 2.01 -6.67
CA PHE A 278 13.57 3.37 -6.84
C PHE A 278 12.98 4.34 -5.82
N ALA A 279 11.67 4.26 -5.55
CA ALA A 279 11.02 5.05 -4.50
C ALA A 279 11.62 4.75 -3.11
N GLN A 280 11.86 3.48 -2.77
CA GLN A 280 12.50 3.07 -1.51
C GLN A 280 13.94 3.60 -1.40
N ALA A 281 14.72 3.60 -2.49
CA ALA A 281 16.06 4.15 -2.49
C ALA A 281 16.06 5.68 -2.33
N ALA A 282 15.14 6.38 -3.00
CA ALA A 282 15.00 7.83 -2.88
C ALA A 282 14.53 8.24 -1.47
N LEU A 283 13.64 7.47 -0.85
CA LEU A 283 13.23 7.64 0.55
C LEU A 283 14.41 7.45 1.50
N ALA A 284 15.22 6.40 1.31
CA ALA A 284 16.42 6.17 2.13
C ALA A 284 17.37 7.38 2.08
N GLN A 285 17.58 7.94 0.89
CA GLN A 285 18.40 9.14 0.71
C GLN A 285 17.75 10.40 1.31
N TYR A 286 16.43 10.58 1.13
CA TYR A 286 15.68 11.70 1.68
C TYR A 286 15.68 11.70 3.22
N TRP A 287 15.46 10.54 3.85
CA TRP A 287 15.47 10.41 5.31
C TRP A 287 16.86 10.62 5.91
N GLY A 288 17.92 10.35 5.15
CA GLY A 288 19.30 10.67 5.53
C GLY A 288 19.64 12.16 5.46
N ARG A 289 18.74 13.01 4.93
CA ARG A 289 18.87 14.47 4.87
C ARG A 289 17.98 15.14 5.92
N GLU A 290 18.29 16.38 6.28
CA GLU A 290 17.45 17.16 7.17
C GLU A 290 16.10 17.47 6.51
N HIS A 291 15.00 17.10 7.20
CA HIS A 291 13.65 17.38 6.74
C HIS A 291 12.73 17.62 7.95
N SER A 292 11.71 18.48 7.77
CA SER A 292 10.91 19.00 8.88
C SER A 292 9.61 18.23 9.14
N ARG A 293 9.31 17.19 8.36
CA ARG A 293 8.02 16.49 8.37
C ARG A 293 8.24 14.98 8.26
N PRO A 294 7.90 14.20 9.31
CA PRO A 294 7.94 12.75 9.24
C PRO A 294 7.03 12.20 8.14
N VAL A 295 7.45 11.10 7.52
CA VAL A 295 6.81 10.51 6.34
C VAL A 295 6.29 9.11 6.67
N ALA A 296 4.99 8.90 6.45
CA ALA A 296 4.39 7.58 6.35
C ALA A 296 4.48 7.06 4.90
N VAL A 297 4.67 5.74 4.73
CA VAL A 297 4.81 5.12 3.40
C VAL A 297 3.75 4.04 3.22
N GLU A 298 3.02 4.11 2.11
CA GLU A 298 2.04 3.11 1.69
C GLU A 298 2.45 2.51 0.34
N SER A 299 2.38 1.18 0.22
CA SER A 299 2.65 0.48 -1.04
C SER A 299 1.42 -0.34 -1.44
N TYR A 300 1.09 -0.36 -2.72
CA TYR A 300 -0.12 -0.99 -3.23
C TYR A 300 0.22 -2.18 -4.14
N LEU A 301 -0.51 -3.29 -3.98
CA LEU A 301 -0.44 -4.42 -4.91
C LEU A 301 -0.90 -3.95 -6.30
N GLY A 302 -0.15 -4.33 -7.33
CA GLY A 302 -0.52 -4.11 -8.72
C GLY A 302 -1.43 -5.23 -9.25
N TYR A 303 -0.99 -5.94 -10.31
CA TYR A 303 -1.85 -6.90 -11.01
C TYR A 303 -2.24 -8.15 -10.21
N GLU A 304 -1.57 -8.42 -9.08
CA GLU A 304 -2.00 -9.45 -8.12
C GLU A 304 -3.46 -9.25 -7.67
N ASN A 305 -3.97 -8.02 -7.68
CA ASN A 305 -5.36 -7.68 -7.38
C ASN A 305 -6.39 -8.47 -8.20
N ALA A 306 -6.05 -8.94 -9.40
CA ALA A 306 -6.95 -9.76 -10.21
C ALA A 306 -7.08 -11.22 -9.73
N ALA A 307 -6.13 -11.70 -8.94
CA ALA A 307 -6.14 -13.04 -8.35
C ALA A 307 -6.77 -13.06 -6.94
N LEU A 308 -6.98 -11.88 -6.34
CA LEU A 308 -7.54 -11.73 -5.00
C LEU A 308 -9.04 -11.40 -5.02
N PRO A 309 -9.77 -11.63 -3.91
CA PRO A 309 -11.16 -11.24 -3.79
C PRO A 309 -11.36 -9.73 -4.00
N HIS A 310 -12.51 -9.30 -4.51
CA HIS A 310 -12.79 -7.86 -4.70
C HIS A 310 -13.05 -7.20 -3.35
N ASN A 311 -12.18 -6.28 -2.93
CA ASN A 311 -12.19 -5.74 -1.56
C ASN A 311 -12.73 -4.32 -1.39
N ILE A 312 -13.27 -3.75 -2.44
CA ILE A 312 -14.10 -2.54 -2.38
C ILE A 312 -15.53 -2.87 -2.79
N ASP A 313 -16.46 -2.04 -2.35
CA ASP A 313 -17.85 -2.20 -2.70
C ASP A 313 -18.13 -1.80 -4.16
N LEU A 314 -19.34 -2.11 -4.63
CA LEU A 314 -19.70 -1.80 -6.02
C LEU A 314 -19.79 -0.30 -6.30
N LYS A 315 -20.13 0.53 -5.30
CA LYS A 315 -20.22 1.99 -5.45
C LYS A 315 -18.84 2.58 -5.71
N THR A 316 -17.85 2.23 -4.91
CA THR A 316 -16.46 2.64 -5.05
C THR A 316 -15.84 2.07 -6.31
N ALA A 317 -16.13 0.81 -6.66
CA ALA A 317 -15.70 0.24 -7.94
C ALA A 317 -16.29 1.00 -9.16
N LYS A 318 -17.56 1.41 -9.09
CA LYS A 318 -18.19 2.25 -10.14
C LYS A 318 -17.49 3.59 -10.27
N ARG A 319 -17.22 4.29 -9.16
CA ARG A 319 -16.47 5.55 -9.18
C ARG A 319 -15.09 5.39 -9.82
N LYS A 320 -14.34 4.33 -9.49
CA LYS A 320 -13.07 4.01 -10.16
C LYS A 320 -13.25 3.78 -11.66
N GLY A 321 -14.31 3.05 -12.05
CA GLY A 321 -14.66 2.83 -13.44
C GLY A 321 -14.98 4.11 -14.21
N ASP A 322 -15.64 5.08 -13.59
CA ASP A 322 -15.95 6.38 -14.20
C ASP A 322 -14.66 7.17 -14.48
N LEU A 323 -13.76 7.24 -13.50
CA LEU A 323 -12.44 7.89 -13.65
C LEU A 323 -11.61 7.21 -14.74
N LEU A 324 -11.60 5.88 -14.77
CA LEU A 324 -10.91 5.10 -15.80
C LEU A 324 -11.56 5.25 -17.18
N SER A 325 -12.86 5.54 -17.26
CA SER A 325 -13.53 5.81 -18.54
C SER A 325 -13.13 7.17 -19.10
N VAL A 326 -12.90 8.17 -18.24
CA VAL A 326 -12.31 9.46 -18.63
C VAL A 326 -10.87 9.27 -19.09
N TYR A 327 -10.05 8.57 -18.31
CA TYR A 327 -8.68 8.23 -18.71
C TYR A 327 -8.63 7.44 -20.03
N GLY A 328 -9.56 6.51 -20.20
CA GLY A 328 -9.67 5.67 -21.40
C GLY A 328 -10.27 6.37 -22.61
N TRP A 329 -10.62 7.66 -22.51
CA TRP A 329 -11.25 8.42 -23.58
C TRP A 329 -12.53 7.77 -24.13
N ALA A 330 -13.36 7.24 -23.23
CA ALA A 330 -14.60 6.55 -23.58
C ALA A 330 -15.64 7.44 -24.28
N ASP A 331 -15.56 8.76 -24.06
CA ASP A 331 -16.46 9.76 -24.61
C ASP A 331 -16.08 10.22 -26.03
N HIS A 332 -14.90 9.81 -26.53
CA HIS A 332 -14.37 10.19 -27.85
C HIS A 332 -14.35 11.70 -28.13
N LYS A 333 -14.43 12.55 -27.10
CA LYS A 333 -14.42 14.01 -27.24
C LYS A 333 -13.11 14.51 -27.83
N ASP A 334 -13.18 15.57 -28.63
CA ASP A 334 -11.99 16.26 -29.09
C ASP A 334 -11.51 17.26 -28.04
N CYS A 335 -10.31 17.02 -27.50
CA CYS A 335 -9.60 17.91 -26.57
C CYS A 335 -8.55 18.77 -27.29
N GLY A 336 -8.47 18.68 -28.61
CA GLY A 336 -7.55 19.47 -29.43
C GLY A 336 -6.12 18.93 -29.53
N ASP A 337 -5.82 17.80 -28.89
CA ASP A 337 -4.53 17.15 -29.05
C ASP A 337 -4.58 16.09 -30.16
N GLU A 338 -3.71 16.21 -31.16
CA GLU A 338 -3.60 15.23 -32.26
C GLU A 338 -3.20 13.83 -31.77
N ALA A 339 -2.60 13.72 -30.59
CA ALA A 339 -2.31 12.45 -29.93
C ALA A 339 -3.60 11.76 -29.42
N GLY A 340 -4.66 12.55 -29.18
CA GLY A 340 -5.89 12.11 -28.53
C GLY A 340 -5.95 12.44 -27.04
N CYS A 341 -7.11 12.14 -26.44
CA CYS A 341 -7.49 12.64 -25.11
C CYS A 341 -7.45 11.56 -24.01
N GLY A 342 -6.84 10.41 -24.31
CA GLY A 342 -6.75 9.29 -23.40
C GLY A 342 -6.39 7.97 -24.10
N ASP A 343 -6.38 6.92 -23.30
CA ASP A 343 -5.94 5.58 -23.67
C ASP A 343 -7.09 4.75 -24.25
N ARG A 344 -7.21 4.73 -25.59
CA ARG A 344 -8.26 3.96 -26.27
C ARG A 344 -8.11 2.46 -26.11
N LYS A 345 -6.93 1.94 -25.69
CA LYS A 345 -6.83 0.52 -25.32
C LYS A 345 -7.75 0.20 -24.15
N LEU A 346 -7.85 1.11 -23.19
CA LEU A 346 -8.80 0.95 -22.10
C LEU A 346 -10.23 1.29 -22.52
N GLY A 347 -10.46 2.44 -23.15
CA GLY A 347 -11.80 2.92 -23.48
C GLY A 347 -12.74 2.94 -22.25
N GLY A 348 -14.03 2.73 -22.47
CA GLY A 348 -15.03 2.60 -21.39
C GLY A 348 -15.17 1.20 -20.79
N THR A 349 -14.16 0.33 -20.87
CA THR A 349 -14.30 -1.09 -20.46
C THR A 349 -13.71 -1.44 -19.10
N ALA A 350 -13.33 -0.44 -18.30
CA ALA A 350 -12.67 -0.66 -17.02
C ALA A 350 -13.42 -1.60 -16.07
N LEU A 351 -14.76 -1.69 -16.15
CA LEU A 351 -15.59 -2.56 -15.30
C LEU A 351 -16.11 -3.85 -15.95
N THR A 352 -15.93 -3.99 -17.26
CA THR A 352 -16.53 -5.07 -18.07
C THR A 352 -15.49 -5.87 -18.86
N GLY A 353 -14.38 -5.23 -19.25
CA GLY A 353 -13.28 -5.80 -20.02
C GLY A 353 -12.25 -6.55 -19.18
N PHE A 354 -11.05 -6.71 -19.75
CA PHE A 354 -9.97 -7.51 -19.14
C PHE A 354 -9.49 -6.95 -17.80
N SER A 355 -9.51 -5.62 -17.62
CA SER A 355 -9.06 -4.94 -16.41
C SER A 355 -10.09 -4.93 -15.27
N LYS A 356 -11.27 -5.55 -15.44
CA LYS A 356 -12.39 -5.42 -14.49
C LYS A 356 -12.07 -5.81 -13.06
N ASN A 357 -11.16 -6.78 -12.87
CA ASN A 357 -10.78 -7.22 -11.54
C ASN A 357 -9.81 -6.24 -10.86
N TRP A 358 -8.96 -5.54 -11.62
CA TRP A 358 -8.10 -4.49 -11.08
C TRP A 358 -8.93 -3.30 -10.60
N THR A 359 -9.94 -2.90 -11.38
CA THR A 359 -10.85 -1.80 -11.01
C THR A 359 -11.65 -2.08 -9.74
N ARG A 360 -11.90 -3.35 -9.40
CA ARG A 360 -12.75 -3.79 -8.28
C ARG A 360 -11.98 -4.08 -6.99
N SER A 361 -10.72 -3.68 -6.92
CA SER A 361 -9.85 -3.93 -5.78
C SER A 361 -8.90 -2.77 -5.52
N THR A 362 -8.43 -2.65 -4.28
CA THR A 362 -7.27 -1.85 -3.88
C THR A 362 -6.68 -2.48 -2.62
N TYR A 363 -5.47 -3.03 -2.72
CA TYR A 363 -4.82 -3.73 -1.63
C TYR A 363 -3.52 -3.03 -1.26
N LEU A 364 -3.34 -2.78 0.04
CA LEU A 364 -2.04 -2.40 0.58
C LEU A 364 -1.15 -3.63 0.66
N ARG A 365 0.12 -3.50 0.25
CA ARG A 365 1.17 -4.50 0.52
C ARG A 365 1.38 -4.63 2.02
N THR A 366 1.35 -3.51 2.74
CA THR A 366 1.38 -3.46 4.20
C THR A 366 -0.04 -3.44 4.76
N PRO A 367 -0.60 -4.59 5.20
CA PRO A 367 -2.02 -4.68 5.56
C PRO A 367 -2.38 -4.04 6.91
N GLY A 368 -1.38 -3.59 7.68
CA GLY A 368 -1.53 -3.16 9.08
C GLY A 368 -1.65 -4.33 10.05
N SER A 369 -1.42 -4.06 11.33
CA SER A 369 -1.59 -5.03 12.43
C SER A 369 -2.81 -4.66 13.29
N ASN A 370 -3.36 -5.65 14.00
CA ASN A 370 -4.35 -5.39 15.06
C ASN A 370 -3.67 -5.04 16.41
N SER A 371 -2.34 -4.90 16.43
CA SER A 371 -1.56 -4.74 17.65
C SER A 371 -0.48 -3.66 17.50
N TRP A 372 -0.90 -2.41 17.64
CA TRP A 372 -0.01 -1.26 17.72
C TRP A 372 -0.44 -0.20 18.75
N LEU A 373 -1.56 -0.41 19.45
CA LEU A 373 -2.00 0.34 20.63
C LEU A 373 -2.25 -0.65 21.77
N LEU A 374 -1.55 -0.52 22.88
CA LEU A 374 -1.63 -1.49 23.98
C LEU A 374 -1.20 -0.87 25.32
N PRO A 375 -1.64 -1.45 26.46
CA PRO A 375 -1.27 -0.96 27.78
C PRO A 375 0.17 -1.33 28.15
N LEU A 376 0.91 -0.34 28.66
CA LEU A 376 2.18 -0.53 29.35
C LEU A 376 1.97 -1.20 30.72
N LYS A 377 3.08 -1.47 31.43
CA LYS A 377 3.04 -2.08 32.78
C LYS A 377 2.30 -1.23 33.81
N ASP A 378 2.31 0.09 33.65
CA ASP A 378 1.65 1.07 34.52
C ASP A 378 0.21 1.41 34.06
N ASN A 379 -0.36 0.63 33.14
CA ASN A 379 -1.69 0.80 32.55
C ASN A 379 -1.90 2.06 31.67
N ARG A 380 -0.85 2.84 31.41
CA ARG A 380 -0.91 3.87 30.35
C ARG A 380 -0.92 3.19 28.99
N LEU A 381 -1.68 3.73 28.05
CA LEU A 381 -1.63 3.24 26.67
C LEU A 381 -0.36 3.76 25.96
N ALA A 382 0.24 2.91 25.13
CA ALA A 382 1.28 3.30 24.19
C ALA A 382 0.86 2.92 22.76
N ALA A 383 1.09 3.83 21.83
CA ALA A 383 0.87 3.66 20.41
C ALA A 383 2.21 3.60 19.67
N PHE A 384 2.32 2.75 18.66
CA PHE A 384 3.54 2.55 17.87
C PHE A 384 3.26 2.67 16.38
N ALA A 385 4.12 3.35 15.63
CA ALA A 385 4.02 3.45 14.18
C ALA A 385 5.39 3.53 13.52
N VAL A 386 5.44 3.43 12.18
CA VAL A 386 6.65 3.69 11.40
C VAL A 386 6.52 5.03 10.71
N LEU A 387 7.50 5.91 10.95
CA LEU A 387 7.68 7.17 10.24
C LEU A 387 9.17 7.29 9.88
N ASP A 388 9.47 7.74 8.67
CA ASP A 388 10.85 7.86 8.15
C ASP A 388 11.64 6.54 8.14
N GLY A 389 10.92 5.42 7.99
CA GLY A 389 11.54 4.09 8.10
C GLY A 389 12.04 3.74 9.52
N THR A 390 11.65 4.51 10.53
CA THR A 390 12.00 4.31 11.95
C THR A 390 10.76 4.07 12.80
N ALA A 391 10.92 3.37 13.93
CA ALA A 391 9.82 3.15 14.85
C ALA A 391 9.60 4.39 15.74
N ARG A 392 8.34 4.82 15.86
CA ARG A 392 7.92 5.95 16.70
C ARG A 392 6.95 5.48 17.77
N CYS A 393 6.93 6.18 18.91
CA CYS A 393 6.05 5.88 20.03
C CYS A 393 5.36 7.12 20.59
N TRP A 394 4.09 6.97 20.95
CA TRP A 394 3.37 7.92 21.78
C TRP A 394 2.90 7.22 23.05
N VAL A 395 2.97 7.91 24.18
CA VAL A 395 2.58 7.36 25.47
C VAL A 395 1.56 8.26 26.14
N GLU A 396 0.50 7.66 26.66
CA GLU A 396 -0.51 8.36 27.45
C GLU A 396 0.16 9.05 28.66
N THR A 397 -0.25 10.27 28.98
CA THR A 397 0.39 11.09 30.03
C THR A 397 0.10 10.58 31.44
N ALA A 398 -1.12 10.07 31.67
CA ALA A 398 -1.52 9.33 32.86
C ALA A 398 -2.53 8.22 32.48
N PRO A 399 -2.63 7.13 33.26
CA PRO A 399 -3.53 6.03 32.93
C PRO A 399 -4.97 6.51 32.74
N GLY A 400 -5.55 6.27 31.56
CA GLY A 400 -6.93 6.65 31.29
C GLY A 400 -7.17 8.13 30.97
N SER A 401 -6.12 8.96 30.90
CA SER A 401 -6.23 10.42 30.70
C SER A 401 -6.67 10.84 29.30
N GLY A 402 -6.42 10.03 28.27
CA GLY A 402 -6.71 10.41 26.88
C GLY A 402 -5.69 11.33 26.22
N ALA A 403 -4.80 11.97 26.98
CA ALA A 403 -3.73 12.81 26.43
C ALA A 403 -2.46 11.99 26.20
N PHE A 404 -1.86 12.08 25.02
CA PHE A 404 -0.63 11.39 24.63
C PHE A 404 0.52 12.38 24.40
N GLY A 405 1.72 12.02 24.88
CA GLY A 405 2.98 12.67 24.52
C GLY A 405 3.75 11.89 23.45
N GLY A 406 4.67 12.56 22.74
CA GLY A 406 5.47 12.00 21.64
C GLY A 406 5.30 12.80 20.32
N PRO A 407 5.81 12.32 19.18
CA PRO A 407 6.45 11.01 18.99
C PRO A 407 7.86 10.93 19.59
N HIS A 408 8.14 9.82 20.27
CA HIS A 408 9.49 9.43 20.71
C HIS A 408 10.12 8.48 19.68
N ASP A 409 11.40 8.70 19.37
CA ASP A 409 12.16 7.84 18.48
C ASP A 409 12.56 6.54 19.17
N LEU A 410 12.24 5.40 18.55
CA LEU A 410 12.64 4.06 19.00
C LEU A 410 13.70 3.44 18.10
N ALA A 411 14.34 4.25 17.25
CA ALA A 411 15.31 3.84 16.25
C ALA A 411 14.75 2.81 15.26
N GLY A 412 15.65 2.06 14.62
CA GLY A 412 15.34 1.25 13.45
C GLY A 412 15.76 2.01 12.18
N GLU A 413 15.72 1.31 11.05
CA GLU A 413 16.11 1.87 9.76
C GLU A 413 15.42 1.07 8.67
N MET A 414 14.90 1.75 7.64
CA MET A 414 14.23 1.12 6.50
C MET A 414 13.11 0.13 6.91
N LEU A 415 12.48 0.37 8.06
CA LEU A 415 11.31 -0.38 8.48
C LEU A 415 10.16 -0.05 7.51
N GLU A 416 9.42 -1.07 7.11
CA GLU A 416 8.23 -0.89 6.28
C GLU A 416 7.04 -0.48 7.16
N GLY A 417 5.99 0.09 6.55
CA GLY A 417 4.90 0.85 7.20
C GLY A 417 4.01 0.14 8.24
N GLN A 418 4.46 -0.93 8.89
CA GLN A 418 3.74 -1.67 9.93
C GLN A 418 4.68 -2.11 11.06
N LEU A 419 4.26 -1.80 12.29
CA LEU A 419 4.75 -2.45 13.50
C LEU A 419 3.73 -3.46 14.02
N PHE A 420 4.23 -4.57 14.53
CA PHE A 420 3.47 -5.45 15.43
C PHE A 420 4.09 -5.35 16.81
N ALA A 421 3.31 -4.89 17.78
CA ALA A 421 3.74 -4.76 19.16
C ALA A 421 3.16 -5.90 20.00
N LEU A 422 4.03 -6.68 20.63
CA LEU A 422 3.69 -7.80 21.49
C LEU A 422 3.93 -7.41 22.95
N ARG A 423 2.90 -7.58 23.80
CA ARG A 423 3.04 -7.46 25.25
C ARG A 423 3.34 -8.83 25.86
N HIS A 424 4.46 -8.95 26.56
CA HIS A 424 4.81 -10.13 27.36
C HIS A 424 4.03 -10.16 28.68
N ASN A 425 3.94 -11.34 29.31
CA ASN A 425 3.24 -11.51 30.59
C ASN A 425 3.85 -10.67 31.73
N ASP A 426 5.14 -10.36 31.65
CA ASP A 426 5.85 -9.49 32.62
C ASP A 426 5.64 -7.99 32.35
N GLY A 427 4.87 -7.64 31.32
CA GLY A 427 4.55 -6.27 30.92
C GLY A 427 5.55 -5.63 29.96
N ARG A 428 6.65 -6.30 29.60
CA ARG A 428 7.59 -5.78 28.59
C ARG A 428 6.98 -5.83 27.20
N ILE A 429 7.30 -4.82 26.39
CA ILE A 429 6.89 -4.76 24.99
C ILE A 429 8.00 -5.29 24.09
N GLN A 430 7.63 -6.03 23.06
CA GLN A 430 8.51 -6.44 21.97
C GLN A 430 7.90 -6.01 20.64
N LEU A 431 8.68 -5.28 19.84
CA LEU A 431 8.27 -4.79 18.53
C LEU A 431 8.82 -5.70 17.43
N PHE A 432 8.03 -5.88 16.39
CA PHE A 432 8.41 -6.57 15.16
C PHE A 432 8.07 -5.70 13.94
N ALA A 433 8.99 -5.65 12.97
CA ALA A 433 8.79 -4.94 11.71
C ALA A 433 9.49 -5.68 10.57
N ALA A 434 8.93 -5.62 9.37
CA ALA A 434 9.67 -5.99 8.18
C ALA A 434 10.61 -4.83 7.78
N ARG A 435 11.81 -5.16 7.30
CA ARG A 435 12.80 -4.21 6.78
C ARG A 435 13.21 -4.58 5.37
N THR A 436 13.22 -3.58 4.49
CA THR A 436 13.86 -3.68 3.18
C THR A 436 15.35 -3.42 3.34
N VAL A 437 16.19 -4.30 2.81
CA VAL A 437 17.63 -4.09 2.72
C VAL A 437 17.99 -3.80 1.27
N LEU A 438 18.21 -2.53 0.96
CA LEU A 438 18.57 -2.08 -0.39
C LEU A 438 19.94 -2.64 -0.83
N PRO A 439 20.13 -2.92 -2.13
CA PRO A 439 21.38 -3.46 -2.64
C PRO A 439 22.49 -2.40 -2.63
N SER A 440 23.67 -2.78 -2.13
CA SER A 440 24.88 -1.92 -2.07
C SER A 440 26.14 -2.77 -2.11
N GLY A 441 27.02 -2.55 -3.09
CA GLY A 441 28.23 -3.38 -3.28
C GLY A 441 27.89 -4.87 -3.34
N LYS A 442 28.42 -5.67 -2.41
CA LYS A 442 28.13 -7.12 -2.29
C LYS A 442 26.81 -7.45 -1.57
N ARG A 443 26.14 -6.47 -0.98
CA ARG A 443 24.88 -6.66 -0.26
C ARG A 443 23.74 -6.84 -1.27
N ALA A 444 23.10 -8.00 -1.24
CA ALA A 444 21.94 -8.27 -2.08
C ALA A 444 20.68 -7.55 -1.58
N HIS A 445 19.80 -7.20 -2.53
CA HIS A 445 18.45 -6.73 -2.23
C HIS A 445 17.67 -7.88 -1.58
N ARG A 446 17.16 -7.65 -0.38
CA ARG A 446 16.41 -8.65 0.40
C ARG A 446 15.46 -7.98 1.37
N ARG A 447 14.64 -8.80 2.02
CA ARG A 447 13.78 -8.40 3.12
C ARG A 447 14.12 -9.23 4.36
N GLU A 448 13.94 -8.66 5.53
CA GLU A 448 14.17 -9.36 6.80
C GLU A 448 13.20 -8.91 7.88
N LEU A 449 12.93 -9.79 8.84
CA LEU A 449 12.13 -9.48 10.01
C LEU A 449 13.05 -8.93 11.09
N MET A 450 12.70 -7.77 11.63
CA MET A 450 13.41 -7.10 12.71
C MET A 450 12.64 -7.25 14.01
N ALA A 451 13.36 -7.37 15.13
CA ALA A 451 12.78 -7.38 16.46
C ALA A 451 13.53 -6.48 17.43
N ALA A 452 12.82 -5.79 18.32
CA ALA A 452 13.38 -5.03 19.42
C ALA A 452 12.56 -5.25 20.70
N ILE A 453 13.21 -5.58 21.81
CA ILE A 453 12.55 -5.79 23.09
C ILE A 453 12.84 -4.64 24.05
N GLN A 454 11.81 -4.22 24.79
CA GLN A 454 11.92 -3.25 25.87
C GLN A 454 12.91 -3.74 26.92
N ARG A 455 13.88 -2.89 27.24
CA ARG A 455 14.92 -3.12 28.26
C ARG A 455 14.71 -2.28 29.51
N GLY A 456 13.93 -1.22 29.41
CA GLY A 456 13.61 -0.36 30.54
C GLY A 456 12.54 0.67 30.21
N THR A 457 12.50 1.68 31.05
CA THR A 457 11.56 2.78 30.99
C THR A 457 12.34 4.06 31.25
N GLY A 458 12.26 5.02 30.33
CA GLY A 458 12.93 6.32 30.43
C GLY A 458 12.03 7.39 31.03
N ASP A 459 12.39 8.65 30.74
CA ASP A 459 11.67 9.83 31.23
C ASP A 459 10.18 9.79 30.87
N LYS A 460 9.35 10.28 31.81
CA LYS A 460 7.87 10.26 31.69
C LYS A 460 7.31 8.88 31.37
N GLY A 461 8.06 7.84 31.70
CA GLY A 461 7.70 6.45 31.54
C GLY A 461 7.63 5.97 30.08
N VAL A 462 8.40 6.57 29.17
CA VAL A 462 8.51 6.13 27.77
C VAL A 462 9.26 4.79 27.71
N PRO A 463 8.77 3.76 26.98
CA PRO A 463 9.47 2.48 26.87
C PRO A 463 10.80 2.62 26.12
N VAL A 464 11.88 2.12 26.72
CA VAL A 464 13.23 2.10 26.12
C VAL A 464 13.52 0.72 25.58
N PHE A 465 13.87 0.64 24.29
CA PHE A 465 14.14 -0.60 23.58
C PHE A 465 15.65 -0.86 23.45
N GLY A 466 16.02 -2.13 23.40
CA GLY A 466 17.37 -2.52 22.97
C GLY A 466 17.57 -2.32 21.47
N ALA A 467 18.78 -2.60 20.98
CA ALA A 467 19.07 -2.56 19.56
C ALA A 467 18.15 -3.50 18.76
N TRP A 468 17.79 -3.08 17.55
CA TRP A 468 17.03 -3.89 16.60
C TRP A 468 17.88 -5.06 16.10
N GLU A 469 17.41 -6.28 16.34
CA GLU A 469 18.04 -7.53 15.90
C GLU A 469 17.33 -8.04 14.63
N SER A 470 18.11 -8.44 13.61
CA SER A 470 17.56 -9.13 12.44
C SER A 470 17.31 -10.60 12.76
N LEU A 471 16.07 -11.03 12.53
CA LEU A 471 15.65 -12.43 12.55
C LEU A 471 15.78 -13.08 11.16
N GLY A 472 16.35 -12.37 10.18
CA GLY A 472 16.41 -12.81 8.78
C GLY A 472 15.02 -13.00 8.17
N ALA A 473 14.92 -13.89 7.19
CA ALA A 473 13.67 -14.30 6.58
C ALA A 473 13.58 -15.84 6.56
N PRO A 474 12.37 -16.43 6.47
CA PRO A 474 12.21 -17.88 6.37
C PRO A 474 12.97 -18.52 5.20
N ASP A 475 13.02 -17.81 4.07
CA ASP A 475 13.72 -18.23 2.87
C ASP A 475 15.01 -17.41 2.73
N SER A 476 16.16 -18.07 2.88
CA SER A 476 17.48 -17.41 2.97
C SER A 476 17.98 -16.82 1.64
N ALA A 477 17.44 -17.26 0.51
CA ALA A 477 17.78 -16.70 -0.79
C ALA A 477 17.25 -15.25 -0.91
N PRO A 478 18.09 -14.24 -1.21
CA PRO A 478 17.68 -12.83 -1.21
C PRO A 478 16.41 -12.53 -2.01
N VAL A 479 16.30 -13.06 -3.24
CA VAL A 479 15.12 -12.87 -4.09
C VAL A 479 13.84 -13.47 -3.47
N LYS A 480 13.97 -14.57 -2.72
CA LYS A 480 12.83 -15.23 -2.07
C LYS A 480 12.40 -14.51 -0.81
N SER A 481 13.36 -13.94 -0.09
CA SER A 481 13.07 -13.19 1.14
C SER A 481 12.13 -12.00 0.90
N LEU A 482 12.13 -11.40 -0.29
CA LEU A 482 11.25 -10.28 -0.65
C LEU A 482 9.76 -10.61 -0.48
N GLU A 483 9.36 -11.87 -0.64
CA GLU A 483 7.97 -12.31 -0.45
C GLU A 483 7.64 -12.74 1.00
N MET A 484 8.58 -12.63 1.95
CA MET A 484 8.28 -12.85 3.37
C MET A 484 7.14 -11.92 3.79
N GLY A 485 6.11 -12.43 4.46
CA GLY A 485 4.98 -11.61 4.90
C GLY A 485 5.25 -10.71 6.09
N TYR A 486 4.22 -9.97 6.50
CA TYR A 486 4.26 -9.16 7.73
C TYR A 486 3.99 -10.02 8.98
N PRO A 487 4.54 -9.66 10.16
CA PRO A 487 4.47 -10.49 11.34
C PRO A 487 3.10 -10.44 12.05
N ALA A 488 2.70 -11.58 12.60
CA ALA A 488 1.85 -11.66 13.79
C ALA A 488 2.59 -12.41 14.88
N ALA A 489 2.37 -12.01 16.13
CA ALA A 489 3.04 -12.61 17.26
C ALA A 489 2.11 -12.80 18.46
N VAL A 490 2.45 -13.76 19.31
CA VAL A 490 1.72 -14.06 20.55
C VAL A 490 2.72 -14.49 21.63
N ALA A 491 2.45 -14.12 22.88
CA ALA A 491 3.22 -14.57 24.03
C ALA A 491 2.45 -15.70 24.73
N GLY A 492 3.09 -16.85 24.86
CA GLY A 492 2.58 -17.98 25.63
C GLY A 492 2.59 -17.70 27.13
N LYS A 493 1.80 -18.46 27.90
CA LYS A 493 1.79 -18.40 29.37
C LYS A 493 3.15 -18.77 29.99
N ASP A 494 3.92 -19.60 29.29
CA ASP A 494 5.29 -20.01 29.60
C ASP A 494 6.33 -18.88 29.40
N GLY A 495 5.93 -17.73 28.84
CA GLY A 495 6.82 -16.61 28.53
C GLY A 495 7.59 -16.78 27.22
N VAL A 496 7.20 -17.73 26.37
CA VAL A 496 7.72 -17.87 25.02
C VAL A 496 6.96 -16.94 24.08
N ALA A 497 7.68 -16.07 23.37
CA ALA A 497 7.12 -15.33 22.25
C ALA A 497 7.20 -16.18 20.99
N HIS A 498 6.09 -16.29 20.26
CA HIS A 498 6.00 -16.92 18.94
C HIS A 498 5.73 -15.83 17.90
N VAL A 499 6.50 -15.82 16.81
CA VAL A 499 6.28 -14.93 15.67
C VAL A 499 6.06 -15.73 14.40
N PHE A 500 5.09 -15.31 13.60
CA PHE A 500 4.62 -15.96 12.39
C PHE A 500 4.68 -14.99 11.22
N VAL A 501 5.17 -15.46 10.06
CA VAL A 501 5.17 -14.70 8.80
C VAL A 501 4.80 -15.61 7.65
N ARG A 502 4.18 -15.05 6.60
CA ARG A 502 4.05 -15.75 5.31
C ARG A 502 5.44 -16.06 4.76
N ASN A 503 5.63 -17.24 4.17
CA ASN A 503 6.87 -17.65 3.52
C ASN A 503 6.74 -17.67 1.99
N TRP A 504 7.88 -17.82 1.29
CA TRP A 504 7.91 -17.93 -0.17
C TRP A 504 6.99 -19.04 -0.67
N ASP A 505 6.94 -20.13 0.07
CA ASP A 505 6.11 -21.29 -0.24
C ASP A 505 4.62 -21.06 0.13
N GLY A 506 4.11 -19.84 0.03
CA GLY A 506 2.70 -19.49 0.24
C GLY A 506 2.07 -19.98 1.55
N GLY A 507 2.88 -20.42 2.52
CA GLY A 507 2.49 -20.93 3.83
C GLY A 507 2.93 -20.00 4.94
N VAL A 508 3.00 -20.51 6.17
CA VAL A 508 3.47 -19.75 7.32
C VAL A 508 4.73 -20.37 7.88
N SER A 509 5.70 -19.53 8.21
CA SER A 509 6.89 -19.90 8.99
C SER A 509 6.86 -19.24 10.35
N HIS A 510 7.51 -19.90 11.31
CA HIS A 510 7.50 -19.59 12.73
C HIS A 510 8.93 -19.50 13.28
N ARG A 511 9.15 -18.60 14.23
CA ARG A 511 10.27 -18.62 15.18
C ARG A 511 9.75 -18.34 16.60
N SER A 512 10.48 -18.80 17.60
CA SER A 512 10.19 -18.45 19.00
C SER A 512 11.42 -18.02 19.78
N SER A 513 11.17 -17.30 20.86
CA SER A 513 12.19 -16.87 21.81
C SER A 513 11.61 -16.82 23.22
N VAL A 514 12.33 -17.38 24.19
CA VAL A 514 11.98 -17.25 25.62
C VAL A 514 12.26 -15.81 26.03
N ARG A 515 11.21 -15.04 26.35
CA ARG A 515 11.32 -13.68 26.92
C ARG A 515 12.19 -12.70 26.10
N GLY A 516 12.29 -12.91 24.79
CA GLY A 516 13.12 -12.11 23.87
C GLY A 516 14.63 -12.36 24.03
N GLY A 517 15.03 -13.53 24.54
CA GLY A 517 16.38 -14.05 24.46
C GLY A 517 16.69 -14.64 23.07
N LYS A 518 17.53 -15.67 23.03
CA LYS A 518 17.95 -16.31 21.76
C LYS A 518 16.75 -16.88 20.99
N TRP A 519 16.66 -16.55 19.71
CA TRP A 519 15.65 -17.07 18.80
C TRP A 519 15.99 -18.46 18.24
N THR A 520 15.00 -19.34 18.14
CA THR A 520 15.11 -20.63 17.40
C THR A 520 15.33 -20.39 15.91
N ASP A 521 15.69 -21.39 15.11
CA ASP A 521 15.67 -21.25 13.64
C ASP A 521 14.24 -21.12 13.09
N TRP A 522 14.12 -20.62 11.85
CA TRP A 522 12.85 -20.61 11.11
C TRP A 522 12.36 -22.03 10.87
N ARG A 523 11.10 -22.30 11.21
CA ARG A 523 10.42 -23.58 10.96
C ARG A 523 9.11 -23.34 10.25
N ARG A 524 8.71 -24.26 9.37
CA ARG A 524 7.40 -24.18 8.73
C ARG A 524 6.31 -24.58 9.72
N VAL A 525 5.20 -23.85 9.71
CA VAL A 525 3.97 -24.28 10.37
C VAL A 525 3.33 -25.37 9.50
N GLU A 526 2.82 -26.41 10.15
CA GLU A 526 2.19 -27.55 9.48
C GLU A 526 1.05 -27.09 8.56
N CYS A 527 0.92 -27.72 7.40
CA CYS A 527 -0.18 -27.48 6.45
C CYS A 527 -0.90 -28.80 6.16
N LEU A 528 -2.16 -28.72 5.75
CA LEU A 528 -2.93 -29.92 5.39
C LEU A 528 -2.27 -30.66 4.21
N PRO A 529 -2.11 -31.99 4.28
CA PRO A 529 -1.50 -32.77 3.20
C PRO A 529 -2.17 -32.52 1.84
N GLY A 530 -1.35 -32.30 0.81
CA GLY A 530 -1.81 -32.06 -0.57
C GLY A 530 -2.51 -30.71 -0.80
N LYS A 531 -2.60 -29.84 0.22
CA LYS A 531 -3.20 -28.49 0.10
C LYS A 531 -2.15 -27.43 0.40
N TYR A 532 -1.87 -26.60 -0.59
CA TYR A 532 -1.07 -25.41 -0.37
C TYR A 532 -1.96 -24.28 0.14
N PRO A 533 -1.65 -23.68 1.30
CA PRO A 533 -2.55 -22.71 1.94
C PRO A 533 -2.75 -21.43 1.11
N GLN A 534 -1.75 -21.03 0.29
CA GLN A 534 -1.78 -19.80 -0.52
C GLN A 534 -2.17 -18.58 0.32
N VAL A 535 -1.48 -18.43 1.45
CA VAL A 535 -1.68 -17.32 2.39
C VAL A 535 -1.50 -15.99 1.66
N VAL A 536 -2.41 -15.06 1.94
CA VAL A 536 -2.29 -13.64 1.59
C VAL A 536 -1.87 -12.89 2.86
N ASP A 537 -1.08 -11.83 2.72
CA ASP A 537 -0.67 -11.02 3.87
C ASP A 537 -1.88 -10.44 4.63
N GLY A 538 -1.73 -10.30 5.95
CA GLY A 538 -2.83 -9.89 6.83
C GLY A 538 -3.24 -10.93 7.87
N LEU A 539 -2.32 -11.83 8.22
CA LEU A 539 -2.45 -12.79 9.33
C LEU A 539 -2.56 -12.08 10.69
N ASP A 540 -3.10 -12.80 11.68
CA ASP A 540 -3.17 -12.37 13.07
C ASP A 540 -3.14 -13.57 14.01
N ALA A 541 -2.71 -13.35 15.26
CA ALA A 541 -2.54 -14.41 16.24
C ALA A 541 -2.96 -13.96 17.64
N CYS A 542 -3.59 -14.86 18.39
CA CYS A 542 -3.92 -14.64 19.79
C CYS A 542 -3.76 -15.93 20.61
N MET A 543 -3.83 -15.79 21.93
CA MET A 543 -3.89 -16.92 22.86
C MET A 543 -5.23 -16.89 23.57
N ASP A 544 -5.93 -18.02 23.64
CA ASP A 544 -7.19 -18.14 24.37
C ASP A 544 -6.97 -18.27 25.89
N SER A 545 -8.06 -18.36 26.67
CA SER A 545 -7.96 -18.49 28.13
C SER A 545 -7.40 -19.84 28.58
N ALA A 546 -7.50 -20.89 27.76
CA ALA A 546 -6.89 -22.20 28.02
C ALA A 546 -5.35 -22.16 27.82
N GLY A 547 -4.84 -21.18 27.07
CA GLY A 547 -3.43 -21.05 26.72
C GLY A 547 -3.09 -21.65 25.36
N LEU A 548 -4.10 -21.92 24.54
CA LEU A 548 -3.91 -22.39 23.17
C LEU A 548 -3.62 -21.20 22.26
N ILE A 549 -2.67 -21.40 21.35
CA ILE A 549 -2.30 -20.40 20.35
C ILE A 549 -3.20 -20.57 19.15
N HIS A 550 -3.83 -19.48 18.73
CA HIS A 550 -4.60 -19.38 17.50
C HIS A 550 -3.84 -18.52 16.50
N LEU A 551 -3.70 -19.03 15.28
CA LEU A 551 -3.19 -18.29 14.13
C LEU A 551 -4.25 -18.31 13.04
N VAL A 552 -4.60 -17.15 12.51
CA VAL A 552 -5.52 -17.03 11.38
C VAL A 552 -4.87 -16.28 10.23
N ALA A 553 -5.20 -16.67 9.00
CA ALA A 553 -4.67 -16.01 7.81
C ALA A 553 -5.69 -16.02 6.67
N PRO A 554 -5.82 -14.91 5.90
CA PRO A 554 -6.67 -14.92 4.71
C PRO A 554 -6.02 -15.71 3.58
N ASN A 555 -6.85 -16.32 2.74
CA ASN A 555 -6.46 -16.70 1.38
C ASN A 555 -7.55 -16.29 0.39
N ALA A 556 -7.36 -16.59 -0.89
CA ALA A 556 -8.30 -16.21 -1.94
C ALA A 556 -9.68 -16.89 -1.83
N LYS A 557 -9.93 -17.81 -0.89
CA LYS A 557 -11.19 -18.58 -0.80
C LYS A 557 -11.87 -18.54 0.58
N SER A 558 -11.10 -18.45 1.66
CA SER A 558 -11.59 -18.55 3.04
C SER A 558 -10.55 -17.97 4.00
N VAL A 559 -10.84 -18.01 5.29
CA VAL A 559 -9.88 -17.77 6.36
C VAL A 559 -9.31 -19.12 6.79
N LEU A 560 -7.99 -19.25 6.77
CA LEU A 560 -7.27 -20.39 7.31
C LEU A 560 -7.12 -20.22 8.83
N HIS A 561 -7.16 -21.32 9.57
CA HIS A 561 -7.05 -21.32 11.02
C HIS A 561 -6.14 -22.47 11.46
N TRP A 562 -5.17 -22.15 12.31
CA TRP A 562 -4.39 -23.12 13.07
C TRP A 562 -4.63 -22.90 14.56
N VAL A 563 -4.69 -23.98 15.34
CA VAL A 563 -4.81 -23.94 16.80
C VAL A 563 -3.88 -24.97 17.44
N SER A 564 -3.23 -24.63 18.54
CA SER A 564 -2.42 -25.60 19.29
C SER A 564 -3.33 -26.59 20.02
N THR A 565 -2.87 -27.84 20.14
CA THR A 565 -3.61 -28.89 20.84
C THR A 565 -3.51 -28.74 22.35
N GLU A 566 -2.29 -28.45 22.82
CA GLU A 566 -1.98 -28.15 24.22
C GLU A 566 -1.31 -26.76 24.36
N PRO A 567 -1.34 -26.15 25.56
CA PRO A 567 -0.60 -24.92 25.83
C PRO A 567 0.91 -25.09 25.61
N GLY A 568 1.54 -24.11 24.96
CA GLY A 568 2.97 -24.11 24.65
C GLY A 568 3.35 -24.88 23.37
N GLU A 569 2.43 -25.61 22.75
CA GLU A 569 2.67 -26.26 21.47
C GLU A 569 2.48 -25.32 20.27
N LEU A 570 3.06 -25.69 19.12
CA LEU A 570 2.81 -24.98 17.87
C LEU A 570 1.39 -25.26 17.35
N PRO A 571 0.74 -24.25 16.74
CA PRO A 571 -0.60 -24.42 16.21
C PRO A 571 -0.62 -25.32 14.98
N ARG A 572 -1.63 -26.20 14.90
CA ARG A 572 -1.85 -27.16 13.80
C ARG A 572 -3.08 -26.78 12.99
N PRO A 573 -3.13 -27.09 11.68
CA PRO A 573 -4.20 -26.64 10.81
C PRO A 573 -5.56 -27.25 11.20
N VAL A 574 -6.59 -26.41 11.29
CA VAL A 574 -7.98 -26.85 11.48
C VAL A 574 -8.58 -27.22 10.12
N PRO A 575 -9.08 -28.46 9.93
CA PRO A 575 -9.77 -28.84 8.71
C PRO A 575 -11.07 -28.03 8.56
N ALA A 576 -11.28 -27.44 7.38
CA ALA A 576 -12.54 -26.78 6.97
C ALA A 576 -13.11 -25.79 8.02
N PRO A 577 -12.43 -24.65 8.28
CA PRO A 577 -12.83 -23.69 9.31
C PRO A 577 -14.23 -23.06 9.10
N GLY A 578 -14.85 -23.22 7.93
CA GLY A 578 -16.24 -22.81 7.67
C GLY A 578 -16.47 -21.30 7.54
N LEU A 579 -15.41 -20.50 7.60
CA LEU A 579 -15.50 -19.05 7.48
C LEU A 579 -15.66 -18.60 6.01
N PRO A 580 -16.56 -17.64 5.72
CA PRO A 580 -16.69 -17.04 4.40
C PRO A 580 -15.38 -16.40 3.90
N GLN A 581 -15.26 -16.28 2.57
CA GLN A 581 -14.13 -15.62 1.90
C GLN A 581 -13.89 -14.20 2.49
N PRO A 582 -12.64 -13.88 2.92
CA PRO A 582 -12.29 -12.54 3.37
C PRO A 582 -11.91 -11.62 2.20
N ALA A 583 -12.07 -10.31 2.41
CA ALA A 583 -11.64 -9.25 1.49
C ALA A 583 -10.38 -8.54 1.98
N GLY A 584 -9.37 -9.30 2.41
CA GLY A 584 -8.09 -8.80 2.91
C GLY A 584 -7.76 -9.27 4.34
N PRO A 585 -7.05 -8.45 5.15
CA PRO A 585 -6.56 -8.86 6.47
C PRO A 585 -7.69 -9.21 7.45
N VAL A 586 -7.37 -10.09 8.39
CA VAL A 586 -8.28 -10.57 9.43
C VAL A 586 -7.74 -10.24 10.81
N SER A 587 -8.60 -9.86 11.75
CA SER A 587 -8.22 -9.58 13.14
C SER A 587 -8.80 -10.63 14.07
N VAL A 588 -8.01 -11.15 15.00
CA VAL A 588 -8.45 -12.15 16.00
C VAL A 588 -8.16 -11.67 17.42
N VAL A 589 -9.14 -11.81 18.31
CA VAL A 589 -9.03 -11.35 19.69
C VAL A 589 -9.55 -12.39 20.68
N PRO A 590 -8.89 -12.58 21.83
CA PRO A 590 -9.43 -13.37 22.91
C PRO A 590 -10.57 -12.60 23.61
N LEU A 591 -11.61 -13.32 23.98
CA LEU A 591 -12.77 -12.82 24.72
C LEU A 591 -12.63 -13.14 26.22
N ALA A 592 -13.31 -12.37 27.06
CA ALA A 592 -13.20 -12.52 28.52
C ALA A 592 -13.81 -13.82 29.05
N ASP A 593 -14.73 -14.44 28.30
CA ASP A 593 -15.34 -15.74 28.62
C ASP A 593 -14.53 -16.94 28.11
N GLY A 594 -13.37 -16.69 27.49
CA GLY A 594 -12.45 -17.72 27.02
C GLY A 594 -12.62 -18.15 25.57
N GLY A 595 -13.63 -17.66 24.86
CA GLY A 595 -13.71 -17.79 23.41
C GLY A 595 -12.71 -16.87 22.69
N ILE A 596 -12.66 -16.98 21.37
CA ILE A 596 -12.00 -15.97 20.52
C ILE A 596 -13.01 -15.43 19.50
N ARG A 597 -12.80 -14.19 19.06
CA ARG A 597 -13.57 -13.56 17.99
C ARG A 597 -12.68 -13.18 16.83
N ILE A 598 -13.18 -13.39 15.62
CA ILE A 598 -12.59 -12.87 14.39
C ILE A 598 -13.46 -11.75 13.80
N ALA A 599 -12.81 -10.74 13.22
CA ALA A 599 -13.45 -9.67 12.47
C ALA A 599 -12.73 -9.45 11.13
N TYR A 600 -13.48 -9.38 10.03
CA TYR A 600 -12.94 -9.07 8.71
C TYR A 600 -14.02 -8.62 7.72
N ARG A 601 -13.59 -8.02 6.60
CA ARG A 601 -14.50 -7.54 5.55
C ARG A 601 -14.93 -8.66 4.61
N LEU A 602 -16.18 -8.61 4.17
CA LEU A 602 -16.69 -9.47 3.11
C LEU A 602 -16.47 -8.83 1.72
N PRO A 603 -16.13 -9.63 0.69
CA PRO A 603 -15.91 -9.14 -0.66
C PRO A 603 -17.14 -8.42 -1.23
N ARG A 604 -16.90 -7.36 -2.00
CA ARG A 604 -17.90 -6.60 -2.79
C ARG A 604 -19.00 -5.86 -2.00
N THR A 605 -19.15 -6.12 -0.69
CA THR A 605 -20.21 -5.52 0.13
C THR A 605 -19.70 -4.53 1.17
N ALA A 606 -18.41 -4.55 1.50
CA ALA A 606 -17.81 -3.80 2.61
C ALA A 606 -18.45 -4.08 3.99
N GLN A 607 -19.29 -5.12 4.11
CA GLN A 607 -19.81 -5.58 5.40
C GLN A 607 -18.68 -6.19 6.23
N VAL A 608 -18.75 -6.02 7.54
CA VAL A 608 -17.80 -6.64 8.48
C VAL A 608 -18.43 -7.88 9.09
N LEU A 609 -17.87 -9.05 8.84
CA LEU A 609 -18.30 -10.29 9.46
C LEU A 609 -17.65 -10.43 10.84
N LEU A 610 -18.44 -10.86 11.81
CA LEU A 610 -17.98 -11.32 13.12
C LEU A 610 -18.31 -12.80 13.28
N ALA A 611 -17.34 -13.57 13.78
CA ALA A 611 -17.56 -14.95 14.18
C ALA A 611 -16.79 -15.26 15.46
N ASP A 612 -17.36 -16.14 16.29
CA ASP A 612 -16.76 -16.64 17.51
C ASP A 612 -16.28 -18.08 17.31
N TRP A 613 -15.15 -18.44 17.92
CA TRP A 613 -14.71 -19.81 18.03
C TRP A 613 -14.68 -20.22 19.49
N GLU A 614 -15.23 -21.39 19.76
CA GLU A 614 -15.23 -22.04 21.07
C GLU A 614 -14.82 -23.50 20.91
N ARG A 615 -13.87 -23.95 21.71
CA ARG A 615 -13.37 -25.34 21.68
C ARG A 615 -14.51 -26.36 21.82
N GLN A 616 -15.45 -26.10 22.73
CA GLN A 616 -16.58 -27.00 23.02
C GLN A 616 -17.55 -27.15 21.85
N ARG A 617 -17.62 -26.16 20.95
CA ARG A 617 -18.49 -26.20 19.76
C ARG A 617 -17.79 -26.75 18.52
N GLY A 618 -16.47 -26.95 18.58
CA GLY A 618 -15.70 -27.59 17.51
C GLY A 618 -15.57 -26.76 16.21
N GLY A 619 -15.85 -25.45 16.22
CA GLY A 619 -15.75 -24.62 15.00
C GLY A 619 -16.21 -23.17 15.16
N TRP A 620 -16.04 -22.39 14.09
CA TRP A 620 -16.46 -20.98 14.02
C TRP A 620 -17.97 -20.85 13.89
N GLN A 621 -18.56 -19.90 14.63
CA GLN A 621 -19.97 -19.55 14.59
C GLN A 621 -20.10 -18.09 14.18
N VAL A 622 -20.72 -17.82 13.03
CA VAL A 622 -21.00 -16.44 12.59
C VAL A 622 -22.05 -15.85 13.51
N ILE A 623 -21.70 -14.78 14.23
CA ILE A 623 -22.60 -14.11 15.17
C ILE A 623 -23.30 -12.91 14.52
N GLY A 624 -22.76 -12.38 13.41
CA GLY A 624 -23.41 -11.31 12.68
C GLY A 624 -22.55 -10.70 11.58
N LYS A 625 -23.18 -9.80 10.82
CA LYS A 625 -22.53 -8.97 9.80
C LYS A 625 -22.92 -7.53 10.10
N ALA A 626 -21.94 -6.67 10.35
CA ALA A 626 -22.18 -5.26 10.53
C ALA A 626 -22.59 -4.63 9.19
N GLU A 627 -23.34 -3.54 9.26
CA GLU A 627 -23.68 -2.75 8.08
C GLU A 627 -22.43 -2.34 7.28
N PRO A 628 -22.54 -2.22 5.96
CA PRO A 628 -21.45 -1.73 5.12
C PRO A 628 -20.93 -0.38 5.61
N ILE A 629 -19.62 -0.26 5.80
CA ILE A 629 -18.96 1.03 6.07
C ILE A 629 -18.27 1.63 4.85
N GLY A 630 -18.26 0.93 3.71
CA GLY A 630 -17.37 1.26 2.61
C GLY A 630 -15.90 0.99 2.96
N GLY A 631 -14.98 1.46 2.14
CA GLY A 631 -13.54 1.33 2.35
C GLY A 631 -13.01 -0.11 2.26
N TYR A 632 -11.74 -0.27 2.63
CA TYR A 632 -10.98 -1.52 2.49
C TYR A 632 -9.95 -1.67 3.63
N GLY A 633 -9.17 -2.75 3.62
CA GLY A 633 -8.14 -3.01 4.64
C GLY A 633 -8.69 -3.57 5.96
N ARG A 634 -7.82 -3.62 6.98
CA ARG A 634 -8.09 -4.27 8.26
C ARG A 634 -9.21 -3.59 9.03
N VAL A 635 -10.06 -4.40 9.64
CA VAL A 635 -10.95 -3.98 10.72
C VAL A 635 -10.30 -4.43 12.02
N SER A 636 -9.86 -3.47 12.83
CA SER A 636 -9.22 -3.74 14.10
C SER A 636 -10.26 -4.04 15.16
N ALA A 637 -9.93 -4.95 16.08
CA ALA A 637 -10.83 -5.41 17.13
C ALA A 637 -10.08 -5.51 18.46
N ALA A 638 -10.76 -5.20 19.57
CA ALA A 638 -10.25 -5.43 20.92
C ALA A 638 -11.41 -5.77 21.86
N ALA A 639 -11.18 -6.71 22.79
CA ALA A 639 -12.11 -6.99 23.88
C ALA A 639 -12.16 -5.83 24.87
N VAL A 640 -13.37 -5.46 25.30
CA VAL A 640 -13.63 -4.32 26.19
C VAL A 640 -14.53 -4.73 27.35
N GLY A 641 -14.36 -4.08 28.50
CA GLY A 641 -15.02 -4.47 29.74
C GLY A 641 -14.36 -5.68 30.45
N PRO A 642 -14.78 -5.96 31.70
CA PRO A 642 -14.17 -7.00 32.55
C PRO A 642 -14.76 -8.40 32.36
N GLN A 643 -15.93 -8.53 31.73
CA GLN A 643 -16.65 -9.80 31.55
C GLN A 643 -17.40 -9.81 30.20
N GLY A 644 -17.70 -11.00 29.69
CA GLY A 644 -18.52 -11.19 28.49
C GLY A 644 -17.77 -11.15 27.16
N ARG A 645 -18.53 -10.92 26.08
CA ARG A 645 -18.05 -10.98 24.68
C ARG A 645 -18.02 -9.63 23.99
N ARG A 646 -17.93 -8.55 24.75
CA ARG A 646 -17.96 -7.22 24.17
C ARG A 646 -16.64 -6.87 23.51
N THR A 647 -16.71 -6.37 22.29
CA THR A 647 -15.56 -5.91 21.51
C THR A 647 -15.82 -4.53 20.94
N VAL A 648 -14.77 -3.72 20.81
CA VAL A 648 -14.78 -2.52 19.96
C VAL A 648 -14.18 -2.88 18.60
N LEU A 649 -14.72 -2.29 17.54
CA LEU A 649 -14.28 -2.43 16.16
C LEU A 649 -13.91 -1.06 15.60
N ALA A 650 -12.86 -0.99 14.79
CA ALA A 650 -12.56 0.20 13.99
C ALA A 650 -12.12 -0.16 12.58
N GLY A 651 -12.56 0.60 11.58
CA GLY A 651 -12.21 0.39 10.18
C GLY A 651 -12.28 1.67 9.36
N ARG A 652 -11.71 1.63 8.15
CA ARG A 652 -11.73 2.73 7.17
C ARG A 652 -13.03 2.74 6.35
N ASP A 653 -13.61 3.90 6.09
CA ASP A 653 -14.73 4.05 5.13
C ASP A 653 -14.30 4.48 3.71
N ASP A 654 -15.26 4.74 2.82
CA ASP A 654 -15.02 5.20 1.44
C ASP A 654 -14.38 6.60 1.37
N GLU A 655 -14.51 7.41 2.42
CA GLU A 655 -13.91 8.74 2.55
C GLU A 655 -12.51 8.70 3.18
N GLY A 656 -12.02 7.50 3.55
CA GLY A 656 -10.73 7.31 4.19
C GLY A 656 -10.73 7.64 5.69
N MET A 657 -11.91 7.82 6.29
CA MET A 657 -12.07 8.17 7.70
C MET A 657 -12.24 6.91 8.55
N VAL A 658 -11.94 7.05 9.84
CA VAL A 658 -12.19 5.99 10.83
C VAL A 658 -13.69 5.89 11.12
N ARG A 659 -14.25 4.69 11.06
CA ARG A 659 -15.54 4.31 11.65
C ARG A 659 -15.29 3.43 12.86
N VAL A 660 -16.09 3.61 13.91
CA VAL A 660 -16.02 2.83 15.16
C VAL A 660 -17.38 2.22 15.49
N ALA A 661 -17.40 0.98 15.97
CA ALA A 661 -18.60 0.34 16.47
C ALA A 661 -18.28 -0.49 17.72
N MET A 662 -19.24 -0.62 18.62
CA MET A 662 -19.20 -1.64 19.66
C MET A 662 -19.92 -2.88 19.15
N ALA A 663 -19.54 -4.05 19.64
CA ALA A 663 -20.20 -5.31 19.36
C ALA A 663 -20.37 -6.10 20.66
N ASP A 664 -21.59 -6.52 20.96
CA ASP A 664 -21.96 -7.26 22.18
C ASP A 664 -22.92 -8.39 21.79
N GLY A 665 -22.41 -9.62 21.64
CA GLY A 665 -23.14 -10.74 21.05
C GLY A 665 -23.45 -10.62 19.55
N GLY A 666 -23.30 -9.43 18.96
CA GLY A 666 -23.43 -9.13 17.54
C GLY A 666 -22.90 -7.72 17.24
N PRO A 667 -22.80 -7.31 15.96
CA PRO A 667 -22.29 -6.01 15.58
C PRO A 667 -23.30 -4.89 15.91
N GLY A 668 -22.83 -3.82 16.57
CA GLY A 668 -23.60 -2.59 16.76
C GLY A 668 -23.46 -1.62 15.58
N SER A 669 -24.05 -0.43 15.75
CA SER A 669 -24.06 0.61 14.73
C SER A 669 -22.70 1.32 14.60
N TRP A 670 -22.33 1.65 13.37
CA TRP A 670 -21.11 2.41 13.09
C TRP A 670 -21.29 3.90 13.38
N GLN A 671 -20.38 4.44 14.19
CA GLN A 671 -20.22 5.86 14.46
C GLN A 671 -19.10 6.42 13.58
N THR A 672 -19.29 7.65 13.11
CA THR A 672 -18.34 8.31 12.19
C THR A 672 -17.26 9.04 12.97
N GLY A 673 -16.00 8.71 12.70
CA GLY A 673 -14.84 9.52 13.04
C GLY A 673 -14.49 10.53 11.94
N LYS A 674 -13.63 11.50 12.26
CA LYS A 674 -13.24 12.60 11.35
C LYS A 674 -11.72 12.66 11.13
N VAL A 675 -11.07 11.51 11.02
CA VAL A 675 -9.61 11.42 10.85
C VAL A 675 -9.30 10.59 9.60
N GLN A 676 -8.77 11.25 8.57
CA GLN A 676 -8.11 10.55 7.47
C GLN A 676 -6.79 9.98 7.98
N HIS A 677 -6.53 8.71 7.66
CA HIS A 677 -5.41 8.00 8.24
C HIS A 677 -4.69 7.14 7.21
N THR A 678 -3.47 6.74 7.56
CA THR A 678 -2.72 5.71 6.83
C THR A 678 -2.90 4.35 7.50
N ALA A 679 -2.66 3.27 6.76
CA ALA A 679 -2.75 1.89 7.27
C ALA A 679 -4.09 1.59 7.99
N ALA A 680 -4.05 0.80 9.08
CA ALA A 680 -5.23 0.39 9.86
C ALA A 680 -5.38 1.22 11.15
N PRO A 681 -6.61 1.59 11.57
CA PRO A 681 -6.82 2.15 12.90
C PRO A 681 -6.47 1.10 13.97
N ALA A 682 -6.19 1.52 15.19
CA ALA A 682 -6.03 0.62 16.34
C ALA A 682 -7.20 0.77 17.31
N VAL A 683 -7.42 -0.29 18.08
CA VAL A 683 -8.33 -0.27 19.21
C VAL A 683 -7.72 -0.93 20.42
N ALA A 684 -8.04 -0.43 21.60
CA ALA A 684 -7.58 -0.96 22.88
C ALA A 684 -8.60 -0.70 23.99
N ARG A 685 -8.33 -1.24 25.17
CA ARG A 685 -9.03 -0.94 26.42
C ARG A 685 -8.13 -0.09 27.31
N ASP A 686 -8.64 1.00 27.85
CA ASP A 686 -7.91 1.85 28.80
C ASP A 686 -7.88 1.29 30.23
N ALA A 687 -7.18 2.01 31.13
CA ALA A 687 -7.10 1.69 32.55
C ALA A 687 -8.47 1.68 33.29
N ASN A 688 -9.48 2.36 32.75
CA ASN A 688 -10.84 2.44 33.29
C ASN A 688 -11.81 1.45 32.62
N GLY A 689 -11.31 0.57 31.76
CA GLY A 689 -12.11 -0.43 31.06
C GLY A 689 -12.86 0.08 29.82
N ARG A 690 -12.65 1.34 29.42
CA ARG A 690 -13.30 1.99 28.27
C ARG A 690 -12.59 1.65 26.96
N ALA A 691 -13.34 1.61 25.87
CA ALA A 691 -12.78 1.48 24.54
C ALA A 691 -12.01 2.74 24.12
N VAL A 692 -10.85 2.55 23.50
CA VAL A 692 -10.05 3.61 22.88
C VAL A 692 -9.78 3.22 21.43
N VAL A 693 -9.92 4.19 20.53
CA VAL A 693 -9.55 4.06 19.13
C VAL A 693 -8.39 5.01 18.85
N ALA A 694 -7.42 4.57 18.05
CA ALA A 694 -6.33 5.40 17.58
C ALA A 694 -6.17 5.30 16.06
N ALA A 695 -5.63 6.35 15.46
CA ALA A 695 -5.27 6.38 14.05
C ALA A 695 -4.02 7.23 13.83
N LEU A 696 -3.14 6.79 12.93
CA LEU A 696 -2.04 7.63 12.43
C LEU A 696 -2.58 8.46 11.27
N GLY A 697 -2.75 9.76 11.49
CA GLY A 697 -3.26 10.69 10.50
C GLY A 697 -2.34 10.80 9.29
N THR A 698 -2.89 11.21 8.15
CA THR A 698 -2.12 11.54 6.93
C THR A 698 -1.21 12.77 7.09
N ASP A 699 -1.24 13.43 8.25
CA ASP A 699 -0.32 14.47 8.71
C ASP A 699 0.82 13.93 9.61
N ALA A 700 0.95 12.60 9.71
CA ALA A 700 1.90 11.89 10.57
C ALA A 700 1.69 12.10 12.09
N ARG A 701 0.49 12.54 12.52
CA ARG A 701 0.14 12.69 13.94
C ARG A 701 -0.70 11.52 14.44
N LEU A 702 -0.54 11.17 15.71
CA LEU A 702 -1.46 10.24 16.38
C LEU A 702 -2.76 10.97 16.73
N TYR A 703 -3.89 10.40 16.33
CA TYR A 703 -5.22 10.82 16.77
C TYR A 703 -5.85 9.73 17.62
N THR A 704 -6.56 10.11 18.68
CA THR A 704 -7.30 9.17 19.53
C THR A 704 -8.70 9.67 19.86
N ALA A 705 -9.63 8.73 20.02
CA ALA A 705 -10.97 8.94 20.54
C ALA A 705 -11.30 7.85 21.55
N ARG A 706 -12.18 8.16 22.50
CA ARG A 706 -12.47 7.28 23.64
C ARG A 706 -13.96 7.16 23.86
N GLN A 707 -14.40 6.00 24.33
CA GLN A 707 -15.77 5.81 24.78
C GLN A 707 -16.08 6.78 25.95
N ALA A 708 -17.16 7.54 25.82
CA ALA A 708 -17.57 8.56 26.78
C ALA A 708 -17.82 7.95 28.18
N SER A 709 -17.66 8.75 29.23
CA SER A 709 -17.99 8.35 30.61
C SER A 709 -19.48 8.54 30.93
N GLY A 710 -20.13 7.58 31.60
CA GLY A 710 -21.52 7.67 32.08
C GLY A 710 -22.14 6.31 32.41
N THR A 711 -23.29 6.28 33.10
CA THR A 711 -23.98 5.02 33.46
C THR A 711 -24.55 4.28 32.24
N ASP A 712 -24.95 5.01 31.20
CA ASP A 712 -25.44 4.48 29.91
C ASP A 712 -24.32 4.19 28.88
N SER A 713 -23.09 4.65 29.14
CA SER A 713 -21.98 4.52 28.19
C SER A 713 -21.36 3.12 28.11
N ARG A 714 -22.02 2.12 28.72
CA ARG A 714 -21.67 0.70 28.62
C ARG A 714 -22.62 -0.06 27.70
N GLY A 715 -23.49 0.58 26.93
CA GLY A 715 -24.28 -0.07 25.87
C GLY A 715 -23.49 -0.22 24.55
N PRO A 716 -23.99 -1.00 23.57
CA PRO A 716 -23.44 -1.07 22.22
C PRO A 716 -23.55 0.28 21.47
N ASP A 717 -24.45 1.17 21.88
CA ASP A 717 -24.64 2.50 21.31
C ASP A 717 -23.87 3.61 22.05
N ALA A 718 -22.91 3.24 22.91
CA ALA A 718 -22.13 4.20 23.66
C ALA A 718 -21.33 5.13 22.73
N ALA A 719 -21.51 6.43 22.90
CA ALA A 719 -20.82 7.45 22.13
C ALA A 719 -19.31 7.46 22.41
N PHE A 720 -18.54 7.89 21.40
CA PHE A 720 -17.14 8.25 21.56
C PHE A 720 -16.98 9.77 21.67
N ASP A 721 -16.05 10.19 22.52
CA ASP A 721 -15.57 11.57 22.63
C ASP A 721 -14.99 12.06 21.29
N ALA A 722 -14.87 13.37 21.15
CA ALA A 722 -14.24 13.97 19.98
C ALA A 722 -12.79 13.49 19.82
N TRP A 723 -12.35 13.37 18.56
CA TRP A 723 -10.97 13.01 18.25
C TRP A 723 -10.00 14.09 18.72
N SER A 724 -8.93 13.67 19.39
CA SER A 724 -7.84 14.52 19.85
C SER A 724 -6.54 14.10 19.16
N ALA A 725 -5.77 15.07 18.67
CA ALA A 725 -4.42 14.84 18.18
C ALA A 725 -3.45 14.85 19.37
N ALA A 726 -2.46 13.96 19.38
CA ALA A 726 -1.34 14.07 20.31
C ALA A 726 -0.62 15.41 20.07
N ASP A 727 -0.32 16.13 21.14
CA ASP A 727 0.46 17.36 21.08
C ASP A 727 1.91 17.00 20.76
N GLY A 728 2.40 17.40 19.58
CA GLY A 728 3.82 17.37 19.28
C GLY A 728 4.48 18.48 20.08
N ARG A 729 5.02 18.16 21.25
CA ARG A 729 5.89 19.06 22.01
C ARG A 729 7.32 18.55 21.98
#